data_AF-A0A524MK87-F1
#
_entry.id   AF-A0A524MK87-F1
#
_cell.length_a   1.000
_cell.length_b   1.000
_cell.length_c   1.000
_cell.angle_alpha   90.00
_cell.angle_beta   90.00
_cell.angle_gamma   90.00
#
_symmetry.space_group_name_H-M   'P 1'
#
loop_
_entity.id
_entity.type
_entity.pdbx_description
1 polymer ?
#
loop_
_entity_poly.entity_id
_entity_poly.type
_entity_poly.pdbx_seq_one_letter_code
_entity_poly.pdbx_strand_id
1 'polypeptide(L)'
;MRRVWIISILLLFSLSMLNPSPIEVLQEYSPEETALTSQLLNIERDWTANIIVVNFDQSLINEVELVTGMPTTRSYATDTVFITHNIEYAIYYADQDYVDDLSQVVMDNSVNGSQTGTHLNETALLYQQANLDEPQRIFYPRAGRVIDGYAVEDWLEENPYVAPPSLGYTLYMVNFSSLDTLGHGLEHWYDYHPEDPDTGEKQDWFRLEWDNALNPNVTMDYASFGGRANTFVVDPSAHQWYLKWCRIWWSTDIGTEYDFWTQDLEDKVASLDLGNPTDVTALNIYLRECIWDPINQLFFPYQHQPASYVQTGLLRALVICMDVAEGTSVDSLRWVTDAEMQKVHLEELYPFINWDVQVDFIDIDEYPVWNTTFWNYATLEPDNMTFVDGLGMFGEIYDNLRPQYVDVDDPNINVFGVVFIKQQMEMHAYGKTYTGLGGGGQTVIWKAWDRYYRPDGVTPKDGISGVQLHETMHAIGFHHSWQHEHYSSDFSFSPMGYFAYHNGTATFDKNWVQATYLDQMQAILWDEFSTIRATLGQDERSETYVAEQKILDIFQDANDLYDEMDWVECFNTLHDAQEWIDRLSWSTLDDTPPTISAWGVTPNITTTGFEVIAQVVDDLAGIENVTAYVQVDGGDAIPYPCTYYNSEWHASIPSLTAAYNIEVWVVAWDWGMNRAESIHESLIIADYTLYIYITIIGGVALVVIIVILVIRKRG
;
A
#
# COMPACT_ATOMS: atom_id res chain seq x y z
N MET A 1 -41.60 52.92 31.37
CA MET A 1 -40.55 52.27 32.18
C MET A 1 -40.91 50.82 32.44
N ARG A 2 -40.95 50.06 31.36
CA ARG A 2 -41.15 48.61 31.22
C ARG A 2 -40.04 48.22 30.24
N ARG A 3 -38.85 47.89 30.75
CA ARG A 3 -37.67 47.39 29.97
C ARG A 3 -36.41 47.14 30.82
N VAL A 4 -36.54 47.02 32.15
CA VAL A 4 -35.39 46.76 33.06
C VAL A 4 -35.61 45.50 33.92
N TRP A 5 -36.65 44.70 33.64
CA TRP A 5 -36.98 43.48 34.38
C TRP A 5 -36.88 42.19 33.56
N ILE A 6 -36.21 42.24 32.39
CA ILE A 6 -36.07 41.08 31.46
C ILE A 6 -34.62 40.59 31.33
N ILE A 7 -33.65 41.23 31.98
CA ILE A 7 -32.23 40.83 31.92
C ILE A 7 -31.79 40.01 33.15
N SER A 8 -32.61 39.94 34.21
CA SER A 8 -32.27 39.21 35.46
C SER A 8 -32.83 37.78 35.54
N ILE A 9 -33.42 37.25 34.46
CA ILE A 9 -33.97 35.88 34.39
C ILE A 9 -33.22 34.99 33.37
N LEU A 10 -32.25 35.55 32.62
CA LEU A 10 -31.40 34.81 31.67
C LEU A 10 -29.98 34.50 32.21
N LEU A 11 -29.72 34.78 33.49
CA LEU A 11 -28.43 34.55 34.16
C LEU A 11 -28.52 33.56 35.32
N LEU A 12 -29.58 32.75 35.34
CA LEU A 12 -29.84 31.66 36.30
C LEU A 12 -30.09 30.31 35.59
N PHE A 13 -29.60 30.16 34.35
CA PHE A 13 -29.72 28.95 33.54
C PHE A 13 -28.43 28.61 32.78
N SER A 14 -27.27 28.86 33.41
CA SER A 14 -25.96 28.50 32.84
C SER A 14 -24.97 28.04 33.92
N LEU A 15 -25.41 27.20 34.84
CA LEU A 15 -24.58 26.52 35.85
C LEU A 15 -25.32 25.28 36.36
N SER A 16 -25.44 24.27 35.49
CA SER A 16 -25.82 22.91 35.89
C SER A 16 -25.50 21.93 34.75
N MET A 17 -24.21 21.72 34.48
CA MET A 17 -23.68 20.48 33.88
C MET A 17 -22.26 20.27 34.42
N LEU A 18 -22.19 19.74 35.63
CA LEU A 18 -21.07 18.92 36.08
C LEU A 18 -21.72 17.60 36.49
N ASN A 19 -21.80 16.67 35.56
CA ASN A 19 -21.93 15.26 35.90
C ASN A 19 -20.55 14.84 36.40
N PRO A 20 -20.36 14.41 37.66
CA PRO A 20 -19.27 13.50 37.94
C PRO A 20 -19.59 12.21 37.18
N SER A 21 -18.68 11.79 36.31
CA SER A 21 -18.67 10.42 35.77
C SER A 21 -18.78 9.44 36.94
N PRO A 22 -19.52 8.32 36.79
CA PRO A 22 -19.50 7.28 37.81
C PRO A 22 -18.06 6.77 37.92
N ILE A 23 -17.54 6.76 39.14
CA ILE A 23 -16.36 5.99 39.51
C ILE A 23 -16.68 4.54 39.12
N GLU A 24 -16.03 4.04 38.08
CA GLU A 24 -15.97 2.61 37.83
C GLU A 24 -15.32 1.95 39.02
N VAL A 25 -16.07 1.05 39.63
CA VAL A 25 -15.55 0.16 40.67
C VAL A 25 -14.56 -0.76 39.98
N LEU A 26 -13.27 -0.57 40.26
CA LEU A 26 -12.21 -1.54 39.98
C LEU A 26 -12.71 -2.93 40.35
N GLN A 27 -13.00 -3.74 39.33
CA GLN A 27 -13.28 -5.14 39.49
C GLN A 27 -11.94 -5.80 39.82
N GLU A 28 -11.85 -6.48 40.97
CA GLU A 28 -10.66 -7.26 41.35
C GLU A 28 -10.33 -8.24 40.22
N TYR A 29 -9.29 -7.92 39.45
CA TYR A 29 -8.72 -8.80 38.45
C TYR A 29 -7.88 -9.85 39.20
N SER A 30 -8.25 -11.11 39.02
CA SER A 30 -7.44 -12.25 39.45
C SER A 30 -6.61 -12.67 38.24
N PRO A 31 -5.28 -12.49 38.24
CA PRO A 31 -4.45 -12.96 37.14
C PRO A 31 -4.53 -14.49 37.08
N GLU A 32 -5.04 -15.03 35.97
CA GLU A 32 -4.85 -16.43 35.65
C GLU A 32 -3.39 -16.64 35.23
N GLU A 33 -2.68 -17.45 36.02
CA GLU A 33 -1.33 -17.93 35.74
C GLU A 33 -1.36 -18.82 34.48
N THR A 34 -1.07 -18.25 33.32
CA THR A 34 -0.66 -19.02 32.14
C THR A 34 0.80 -18.74 31.84
N ALA A 35 1.67 -19.54 32.44
CA ALA A 35 3.04 -19.67 31.99
C ALA A 35 3.04 -20.32 30.59
N LEU A 36 3.34 -19.56 29.55
CA LEU A 36 3.63 -20.09 28.22
C LEU A 36 5.13 -19.96 27.95
N THR A 37 5.79 -21.11 27.86
CA THR A 37 7.08 -21.26 27.18
C THR A 37 6.94 -20.81 25.73
N SER A 38 7.90 -20.02 25.23
CA SER A 38 8.15 -19.69 23.81
C SER A 38 7.55 -20.73 22.85
N GLN A 39 6.32 -20.44 22.40
CA GLN A 39 5.64 -21.07 21.29
C GLN A 39 5.47 -19.97 20.26
N LEU A 40 5.66 -20.29 18.97
CA LEU A 40 5.32 -19.38 17.88
C LEU A 40 3.94 -18.78 18.17
N LEU A 41 3.82 -17.46 18.11
CA LEU A 41 2.53 -16.81 18.29
C LEU A 41 1.63 -17.21 17.13
N ASN A 42 0.42 -17.66 17.41
CA ASN A 42 -0.55 -17.98 16.37
C ASN A 42 -1.46 -16.76 16.15
N ILE A 43 -1.47 -16.23 14.93
CA ILE A 43 -2.43 -15.21 14.48
C ILE A 43 -3.40 -15.90 13.52
N GLU A 44 -4.70 -15.71 13.73
CA GLU A 44 -5.75 -16.20 12.84
C GLU A 44 -6.52 -15.01 12.28
N ARG A 45 -6.75 -15.01 10.95
CA ARG A 45 -7.50 -13.97 10.23
C ARG A 45 -8.60 -14.63 9.41
N ASP A 46 -9.81 -14.13 9.50
CA ASP A 46 -10.96 -14.69 8.79
C ASP A 46 -11.29 -13.83 7.55
N TRP A 47 -10.81 -14.29 6.40
CA TRP A 47 -11.00 -13.63 5.11
C TRP A 47 -12.26 -14.15 4.40
N THR A 48 -12.94 -13.26 3.67
CA THR A 48 -14.08 -13.63 2.81
C THR A 48 -13.82 -13.29 1.35
N ALA A 49 -14.14 -14.20 0.44
CA ALA A 49 -14.26 -13.93 -0.99
C ALA A 49 -15.72 -13.98 -1.41
N ASN A 50 -16.28 -12.82 -1.75
CA ASN A 50 -17.61 -12.75 -2.36
C ASN A 50 -17.50 -13.13 -3.84
N ILE A 51 -18.34 -14.07 -4.32
CA ILE A 51 -18.45 -14.43 -5.73
C ILE A 51 -19.85 -14.03 -6.21
N ILE A 52 -19.93 -13.00 -7.05
CA ILE A 52 -21.17 -12.48 -7.60
C ILE A 52 -21.36 -13.07 -9.00
N VAL A 53 -22.37 -13.91 -9.15
CA VAL A 53 -22.75 -14.53 -10.42
C VAL A 53 -23.76 -13.64 -11.14
N VAL A 54 -23.38 -13.13 -12.32
CA VAL A 54 -24.15 -12.14 -13.06
C VAL A 54 -24.57 -12.69 -14.42
N ASN A 55 -25.87 -12.63 -14.71
CA ASN A 55 -26.46 -13.05 -16.00
C ASN A 55 -26.26 -14.54 -16.36
N PHE A 56 -26.26 -15.42 -15.34
CA PHE A 56 -26.35 -16.87 -15.51
C PHE A 56 -27.72 -17.39 -15.10
N ASP A 57 -28.18 -18.49 -15.71
CA ASP A 57 -29.30 -19.25 -15.17
C ASP A 57 -28.84 -19.95 -13.87
N GLN A 58 -29.36 -19.50 -12.73
CA GLN A 58 -29.03 -20.02 -11.41
C GLN A 58 -29.21 -21.55 -11.32
N SER A 59 -30.15 -22.14 -12.08
CA SER A 59 -30.38 -23.59 -12.07
C SER A 59 -29.24 -24.41 -12.69
N LEU A 60 -28.33 -23.76 -13.43
CA LEU A 60 -27.16 -24.37 -14.04
C LEU A 60 -25.88 -24.19 -13.20
N ILE A 61 -25.94 -23.43 -12.11
CA ILE A 61 -24.79 -23.20 -11.24
C ILE A 61 -24.83 -24.16 -10.06
N ASN A 62 -23.77 -24.96 -9.93
CA ASN A 62 -23.52 -25.83 -8.79
C ASN A 62 -22.44 -25.17 -7.92
N GLU A 63 -22.89 -24.46 -6.88
CA GLU A 63 -22.04 -23.74 -5.92
C GLU A 63 -20.90 -24.60 -5.36
N VAL A 64 -21.18 -25.87 -5.01
CA VAL A 64 -20.18 -26.78 -4.46
C VAL A 64 -19.09 -27.06 -5.48
N GLU A 65 -19.45 -27.36 -6.73
CA GLU A 65 -18.48 -27.65 -7.78
C GLU A 65 -17.67 -26.39 -8.14
N LEU A 66 -18.32 -25.23 -8.15
CA LEU A 66 -17.71 -23.94 -8.47
C LEU A 66 -16.53 -23.62 -7.55
N VAL A 67 -16.62 -23.90 -6.25
CA VAL A 67 -15.55 -23.61 -5.27
C VAL A 67 -14.71 -24.83 -4.87
N THR A 68 -15.00 -26.01 -5.43
CA THR A 68 -14.27 -27.23 -5.10
C THR A 68 -12.79 -27.08 -5.47
N GLY A 69 -11.89 -27.35 -4.51
CA GLY A 69 -10.44 -27.28 -4.73
C GLY A 69 -9.84 -25.87 -4.58
N MET A 70 -10.66 -24.86 -4.28
CA MET A 70 -10.18 -23.56 -3.83
C MET A 70 -9.60 -23.65 -2.40
N PRO A 71 -8.66 -22.78 -2.03
CA PRO A 71 -8.05 -22.80 -0.71
C PRO A 71 -9.06 -22.36 0.35
N THR A 72 -9.23 -23.16 1.39
CA THR A 72 -10.04 -22.79 2.57
C THR A 72 -9.17 -22.23 3.69
N THR A 73 -7.85 -22.40 3.58
CA THR A 73 -6.86 -21.88 4.51
C THR A 73 -5.57 -21.56 3.77
N ARG A 74 -4.86 -20.52 4.20
CA ARG A 74 -3.44 -20.30 3.92
C ARG A 74 -2.70 -20.12 5.23
N SER A 75 -1.50 -20.69 5.32
CA SER A 75 -0.67 -20.55 6.51
C SER A 75 0.74 -20.14 6.14
N TYR A 76 1.26 -19.17 6.88
CA TYR A 76 2.60 -18.63 6.70
C TYR A 76 3.31 -18.71 8.04
N ALA A 77 4.58 -19.11 8.00
CA ALA A 77 5.41 -19.21 9.19
C ALA A 77 6.62 -18.31 9.02
N THR A 78 6.92 -17.53 10.04
CA THR A 78 8.21 -16.86 10.21
C THR A 78 8.95 -17.51 11.39
N ASP A 79 10.09 -16.95 11.77
CA ASP A 79 10.82 -17.40 12.96
C ASP A 79 10.06 -17.11 14.27
N THR A 80 9.07 -16.20 14.26
CA THR A 80 8.38 -15.69 15.46
C THR A 80 6.86 -15.94 15.45
N VAL A 81 6.22 -16.01 14.27
CA VAL A 81 4.77 -16.12 14.15
C VAL A 81 4.34 -17.23 13.20
N PHE A 82 3.22 -17.86 13.51
CA PHE A 82 2.45 -18.69 12.59
C PHE A 82 1.12 -17.99 12.30
N ILE A 83 0.97 -17.51 11.07
CA ILE A 83 -0.21 -16.79 10.60
C ILE A 83 -1.09 -17.76 9.84
N THR A 84 -2.38 -17.81 10.15
CA THR A 84 -3.38 -18.60 9.42
C THR A 84 -4.49 -17.70 8.92
N HIS A 85 -4.65 -17.62 7.60
CA HIS A 85 -5.80 -17.00 6.95
C HIS A 85 -6.84 -18.09 6.70
N ASN A 86 -7.97 -18.03 7.39
CA ASN A 86 -9.14 -18.84 7.09
C ASN A 86 -9.92 -18.15 5.97
N ILE A 87 -10.38 -18.90 4.97
CA ILE A 87 -11.00 -18.35 3.76
C ILE A 87 -12.41 -18.90 3.61
N GLU A 88 -13.40 -18.01 3.67
CA GLU A 88 -14.80 -18.29 3.36
C GLU A 88 -15.16 -17.80 1.95
N TYR A 89 -15.97 -18.59 1.23
CA TYR A 89 -16.52 -18.20 -0.08
C TYR A 89 -18.02 -17.97 0.03
N ALA A 90 -18.47 -16.75 -0.26
CA ALA A 90 -19.88 -16.39 -0.23
C ALA A 90 -20.39 -16.12 -1.65
N ILE A 91 -21.33 -16.95 -2.13
CA ILE A 91 -21.82 -16.90 -3.51
C ILE A 91 -23.16 -16.19 -3.57
N TYR A 92 -23.27 -15.19 -4.44
CA TYR A 92 -24.48 -14.39 -4.63
C TYR A 92 -24.89 -14.38 -6.10
N TYR A 93 -26.18 -14.21 -6.36
CA TYR A 93 -26.74 -14.12 -7.71
C TYR A 93 -27.34 -12.74 -7.91
N ALA A 94 -26.85 -12.00 -8.90
CA ALA A 94 -27.37 -10.69 -9.24
C ALA A 94 -28.83 -10.79 -9.71
N ASP A 95 -29.66 -9.83 -9.29
CA ASP A 95 -31.02 -9.71 -9.80
C ASP A 95 -31.06 -9.06 -11.20
N GLN A 96 -32.22 -9.12 -11.84
CA GLN A 96 -32.36 -8.63 -13.22
C GLN A 96 -32.14 -7.11 -13.32
N ASP A 97 -32.50 -6.34 -12.29
CA ASP A 97 -32.32 -4.89 -12.31
C ASP A 97 -30.83 -4.56 -12.30
N TYR A 98 -30.03 -5.25 -11.47
CA TYR A 98 -28.57 -5.13 -11.45
C TYR A 98 -27.92 -5.58 -12.76
N VAL A 99 -28.39 -6.70 -13.34
CA VAL A 99 -27.90 -7.19 -14.64
C VAL A 99 -28.17 -6.18 -15.75
N ASP A 100 -29.36 -5.57 -15.76
CA ASP A 100 -29.74 -4.57 -16.76
C ASP A 100 -28.90 -3.29 -16.61
N ASP A 101 -28.67 -2.82 -15.38
CA ASP A 101 -27.84 -1.65 -15.10
C ASP A 101 -26.37 -1.89 -15.51
N LEU A 102 -25.77 -3.02 -15.12
CA LEU A 102 -24.40 -3.36 -15.52
C LEU A 102 -24.29 -3.52 -17.04
N SER A 103 -25.26 -4.17 -17.68
CA SER A 103 -25.29 -4.31 -19.14
C SER A 103 -25.36 -2.93 -19.82
N GLN A 104 -26.11 -1.99 -19.25
CA GLN A 104 -26.20 -0.63 -19.75
C GLN A 104 -24.85 0.10 -19.63
N VAL A 105 -24.14 -0.04 -18.50
CA VAL A 105 -22.80 0.51 -18.29
C VAL A 105 -21.80 -0.03 -19.30
N VAL A 106 -21.79 -1.36 -19.51
CA VAL A 106 -20.96 -2.01 -20.53
C VAL A 106 -21.28 -1.47 -21.94
N MET A 107 -22.56 -1.28 -22.25
CA MET A 107 -22.97 -0.80 -23.57
C MET A 107 -22.66 0.69 -23.79
N ASP A 108 -22.80 1.53 -22.77
CA ASP A 108 -22.50 2.97 -22.84
C ASP A 108 -20.99 3.25 -22.91
N ASN A 109 -20.17 2.37 -22.34
CA ASN A 109 -18.72 2.46 -22.32
C ASN A 109 -18.04 1.48 -23.28
N SER A 110 -18.68 1.17 -24.41
CA SER A 110 -18.08 0.29 -25.42
C SER A 110 -18.16 0.82 -26.85
N VAL A 111 -17.19 0.41 -27.66
CA VAL A 111 -17.09 0.76 -29.08
C VAL A 111 -17.07 -0.52 -29.91
N ASN A 112 -17.95 -0.60 -30.90
CA ASN A 112 -18.00 -1.71 -31.85
C ASN A 112 -17.37 -1.30 -33.20
N GLY A 113 -16.51 -2.15 -33.78
CA GLY A 113 -15.82 -1.84 -35.03
C GLY A 113 -15.17 -3.04 -35.72
N SER A 114 -14.64 -2.82 -36.93
CA SER A 114 -14.13 -3.88 -37.80
C SER A 114 -12.63 -4.21 -37.63
N GLN A 115 -11.91 -3.48 -36.78
CA GLN A 115 -10.47 -3.62 -36.48
C GLN A 115 -10.19 -3.04 -35.08
N THR A 116 -11.07 -3.33 -34.14
CA THR A 116 -11.00 -2.83 -32.76
C THR A 116 -10.14 -3.72 -31.87
N GLY A 117 -9.92 -4.98 -32.25
CA GLY A 117 -9.17 -5.97 -31.47
C GLY A 117 -8.21 -6.80 -32.31
N THR A 118 -7.62 -7.82 -31.69
CA THR A 118 -6.58 -8.65 -32.29
C THR A 118 -6.90 -10.14 -32.14
N HIS A 119 -6.67 -10.90 -33.21
CA HIS A 119 -6.71 -12.36 -33.16
C HIS A 119 -5.31 -12.95 -33.34
N LEU A 120 -5.07 -14.03 -32.61
CA LEU A 120 -3.85 -14.83 -32.69
C LEU A 120 -3.99 -15.88 -33.80
N ASN A 121 -2.96 -15.98 -34.65
CA ASN A 121 -2.77 -17.06 -35.60
C ASN A 121 -1.89 -18.15 -34.97
N GLU A 122 -2.54 -19.15 -34.38
CA GLU A 122 -1.88 -20.27 -33.71
C GLU A 122 -0.92 -21.05 -34.62
N THR A 123 -1.24 -21.19 -35.91
CA THR A 123 -0.36 -21.89 -36.86
C THR A 123 0.95 -21.14 -37.08
N ALA A 124 0.88 -19.81 -37.21
CA ALA A 124 2.07 -18.98 -37.34
C ALA A 124 2.89 -18.97 -36.04
N LEU A 125 2.22 -18.96 -34.88
CA LEU A 125 2.88 -19.03 -33.58
C LEU A 125 3.62 -20.36 -33.37
N LEU A 126 2.99 -21.49 -33.68
CA LEU A 126 3.62 -22.82 -33.63
C LEU A 126 4.84 -22.90 -34.56
N TYR A 127 4.76 -22.31 -35.75
CA TYR A 127 5.92 -22.25 -36.65
C TYR A 127 7.05 -21.43 -36.04
N GLN A 128 6.75 -20.25 -35.50
CA GLN A 128 7.74 -19.37 -34.88
C GLN A 128 8.39 -20.01 -33.66
N GLN A 129 7.62 -20.67 -32.79
CA GLN A 129 8.16 -21.40 -31.63
C GLN A 129 9.16 -22.49 -32.05
N ALA A 130 8.90 -23.17 -33.16
CA ALA A 130 9.80 -24.21 -33.69
C ALA A 130 11.02 -23.64 -34.46
N ASN A 131 10.98 -22.36 -34.86
CA ASN A 131 11.99 -21.69 -35.67
C ASN A 131 12.22 -20.28 -35.11
N LEU A 132 12.85 -20.18 -33.93
CA LEU A 132 12.99 -18.94 -33.16
C LEU A 132 13.61 -17.79 -33.98
N ASP A 133 14.52 -18.11 -34.91
CA ASP A 133 15.19 -17.12 -35.77
C ASP A 133 14.34 -16.65 -36.98
N GLU A 134 13.11 -17.15 -37.14
CA GLU A 134 12.22 -16.86 -38.27
C GLU A 134 10.91 -16.18 -37.80
N PRO A 135 10.95 -14.87 -37.45
CA PRO A 135 9.78 -14.17 -36.91
C PRO A 135 8.60 -14.19 -37.88
N GLN A 136 7.40 -14.40 -37.33
CA GLN A 136 6.15 -14.49 -38.08
C GLN A 136 5.20 -13.34 -37.73
N ARG A 137 4.28 -13.06 -38.65
CA ARG A 137 3.07 -12.33 -38.32
C ARG A 137 2.09 -13.28 -37.65
N ILE A 138 1.94 -13.17 -36.35
CA ILE A 138 1.03 -13.98 -35.55
C ILE A 138 -0.24 -13.22 -35.16
N PHE A 139 -0.21 -11.88 -35.18
CA PHE A 139 -1.34 -11.04 -34.83
C PHE A 139 -1.99 -10.40 -36.05
N TYR A 140 -3.31 -10.40 -36.05
CA TYR A 140 -4.13 -9.87 -37.13
C TYR A 140 -5.35 -9.13 -36.57
N PRO A 141 -5.80 -8.04 -37.23
CA PRO A 141 -6.98 -7.32 -36.78
C PRO A 141 -8.24 -8.20 -36.74
N ARG A 142 -9.09 -7.97 -35.75
CA ARG A 142 -10.41 -8.61 -35.58
C ARG A 142 -11.49 -7.55 -35.37
N ALA A 143 -12.71 -7.89 -35.78
CA ALA A 143 -13.90 -7.10 -35.51
C ALA A 143 -14.48 -7.49 -34.15
N GLY A 144 -14.97 -6.49 -33.40
CA GLY A 144 -15.59 -6.73 -32.11
C GLY A 144 -15.93 -5.48 -31.33
N ARG A 145 -16.39 -5.70 -30.11
CA ARG A 145 -16.76 -4.69 -29.13
C ARG A 145 -15.67 -4.58 -28.08
N VAL A 146 -14.97 -3.46 -28.07
CA VAL A 146 -14.06 -3.11 -26.98
C VAL A 146 -14.85 -2.39 -25.88
N ILE A 147 -14.78 -2.90 -24.66
CA ILE A 147 -15.43 -2.35 -23.47
C ILE A 147 -14.36 -1.67 -22.61
N ASP A 148 -14.61 -0.45 -22.14
CA ASP A 148 -13.70 0.22 -21.21
C ASP A 148 -13.75 -0.45 -19.83
N GLY A 149 -12.72 -1.22 -19.50
CA GLY A 149 -12.68 -1.98 -18.24
C GLY A 149 -12.57 -1.08 -17.01
N TYR A 150 -11.94 0.11 -17.13
CA TYR A 150 -11.90 1.08 -16.04
C TYR A 150 -13.29 1.57 -15.66
N ALA A 151 -14.10 1.93 -16.66
CA ALA A 151 -15.46 2.41 -16.42
C ALA A 151 -16.35 1.33 -15.78
N VAL A 152 -16.14 0.06 -16.13
CA VAL A 152 -16.87 -1.07 -15.54
C VAL A 152 -16.44 -1.30 -14.10
N GLU A 153 -15.14 -1.37 -13.81
CA GLU A 153 -14.65 -1.55 -12.43
C GLU A 153 -15.06 -0.39 -11.51
N ASP A 154 -14.90 0.85 -11.96
CA ASP A 154 -15.31 2.03 -11.20
C ASP A 154 -16.81 1.98 -10.86
N TRP A 155 -17.66 1.53 -11.80
CA TRP A 155 -19.08 1.39 -11.53
C TRP A 155 -19.39 0.27 -10.52
N LEU A 156 -18.68 -0.86 -10.58
CA LEU A 156 -18.85 -1.99 -9.65
C LEU A 156 -18.44 -1.61 -8.22
N GLU A 157 -17.41 -0.77 -8.06
CA GLU A 157 -17.00 -0.22 -6.77
C GLU A 157 -18.02 0.77 -6.21
N GLU A 158 -18.60 1.63 -7.05
CA GLU A 158 -19.62 2.60 -6.64
C GLU A 158 -20.99 1.95 -6.39
N ASN A 159 -21.27 0.81 -7.01
CA ASN A 159 -22.56 0.13 -6.99
C ASN A 159 -22.40 -1.37 -6.73
N PRO A 160 -21.81 -1.78 -5.59
CA PRO A 160 -21.58 -3.20 -5.35
C PRO A 160 -22.91 -3.92 -5.10
N TYR A 161 -23.09 -5.11 -5.69
CA TYR A 161 -24.35 -5.88 -5.55
C TYR A 161 -24.66 -6.24 -4.09
N VAL A 162 -23.61 -6.54 -3.33
CA VAL A 162 -23.63 -6.75 -1.88
C VAL A 162 -22.53 -5.91 -1.25
N ALA A 163 -22.64 -5.59 0.04
CA ALA A 163 -21.56 -4.91 0.73
C ALA A 163 -20.25 -5.72 0.57
N PRO A 164 -19.14 -5.09 0.16
CA PRO A 164 -17.83 -5.74 0.15
C PRO A 164 -17.50 -6.30 1.53
N PRO A 165 -16.76 -7.42 1.61
CA PRO A 165 -16.32 -7.95 2.89
C PRO A 165 -15.37 -6.92 3.57
N SER A 166 -15.39 -6.85 4.89
CA SER A 166 -14.48 -5.95 5.62
C SER A 166 -13.02 -6.38 5.43
N LEU A 167 -12.75 -7.68 5.53
CA LEU A 167 -11.49 -8.34 5.23
C LEU A 167 -11.68 -9.33 4.09
N GLY A 168 -11.35 -8.94 2.87
CA GLY A 168 -11.65 -9.79 1.72
C GLY A 168 -11.64 -9.15 0.35
N TYR A 169 -12.21 -9.89 -0.60
CA TYR A 169 -12.25 -9.54 -2.01
C TYR A 169 -13.62 -9.84 -2.61
N THR A 170 -13.95 -9.16 -3.71
CA THR A 170 -15.17 -9.43 -4.50
C THR A 170 -14.80 -9.86 -5.92
N LEU A 171 -15.30 -11.01 -6.36
CA LEU A 171 -15.16 -11.51 -7.72
C LEU A 171 -16.52 -11.45 -8.42
N TYR A 172 -16.61 -10.77 -9.56
CA TYR A 172 -17.77 -10.81 -10.44
C TYR A 172 -17.53 -11.83 -11.55
N MET A 173 -18.30 -12.91 -11.57
CA MET A 173 -18.35 -13.84 -12.70
C MET A 173 -19.52 -13.43 -13.59
N VAL A 174 -19.21 -12.84 -14.74
CA VAL A 174 -20.21 -12.25 -15.65
C VAL A 174 -20.39 -13.11 -16.89
N ASN A 175 -21.55 -13.00 -17.53
CA ASN A 175 -21.86 -13.65 -18.80
C ASN A 175 -22.42 -12.61 -19.77
N PHE A 176 -21.64 -12.27 -20.79
CA PHE A 176 -22.05 -11.36 -21.85
C PHE A 176 -21.99 -12.01 -23.24
N SER A 177 -22.13 -13.33 -23.35
CA SER A 177 -22.23 -14.05 -24.64
C SER A 177 -23.31 -13.48 -25.59
N SER A 178 -24.26 -12.69 -25.09
CA SER A 178 -25.24 -11.96 -25.91
C SER A 178 -24.64 -10.84 -26.78
N LEU A 179 -23.42 -10.38 -26.45
CA LEU A 179 -22.66 -9.40 -27.22
C LEU A 179 -21.97 -10.03 -28.43
N ASP A 180 -21.77 -11.35 -28.41
CA ASP A 180 -21.05 -12.09 -29.43
C ASP A 180 -21.98 -12.65 -30.50
N THR A 181 -21.36 -13.18 -31.55
CA THR A 181 -22.07 -13.85 -32.65
C THR A 181 -21.72 -15.32 -32.68
N LEU A 182 -22.71 -16.18 -32.93
CA LEU A 182 -22.56 -17.66 -33.02
C LEU A 182 -21.46 -18.19 -33.97
N GLY A 183 -20.84 -17.32 -34.77
CA GLY A 183 -19.75 -17.69 -35.67
C GLY A 183 -18.46 -16.92 -35.40
N HIS A 184 -18.32 -16.29 -34.23
CA HIS A 184 -17.10 -15.57 -33.80
C HIS A 184 -16.67 -14.46 -34.78
N GLY A 185 -17.64 -13.91 -35.52
CA GLY A 185 -17.43 -12.83 -36.49
C GLY A 185 -17.41 -11.45 -35.83
N LEU A 186 -17.92 -11.38 -34.62
CA LEU A 186 -17.90 -10.26 -33.69
C LEU A 186 -17.84 -10.87 -32.29
N GLU A 187 -16.80 -10.51 -31.55
CA GLU A 187 -16.59 -10.84 -30.14
C GLU A 187 -16.60 -9.56 -29.29
N HIS A 188 -16.64 -9.70 -27.96
CA HIS A 188 -16.32 -8.64 -27.01
C HIS A 188 -15.07 -8.95 -26.18
N TRP A 189 -14.47 -7.91 -25.60
CA TRP A 189 -13.37 -7.96 -24.64
C TRP A 189 -13.27 -6.62 -23.91
N TYR A 190 -12.43 -6.57 -22.88
CA TYR A 190 -12.15 -5.36 -22.11
C TYR A 190 -10.81 -4.75 -22.54
N ASP A 191 -10.74 -3.41 -22.57
CA ASP A 191 -9.50 -2.63 -22.71
C ASP A 191 -9.25 -1.90 -21.39
N TYR A 192 -8.05 -2.09 -20.85
CA TYR A 192 -7.59 -1.50 -19.60
C TYR A 192 -6.55 -0.39 -19.84
N HIS A 193 -6.45 0.09 -21.08
CA HIS A 193 -5.60 1.19 -21.54
C HIS A 193 -4.17 1.16 -20.98
N PRO A 194 -3.42 0.06 -21.16
CA PRO A 194 -2.06 -0.03 -20.65
C PRO A 194 -1.17 1.05 -21.31
N GLU A 195 -0.44 1.79 -20.50
CA GLU A 195 0.49 2.85 -20.92
C GLU A 195 1.88 2.56 -20.36
N ASP A 196 2.91 2.91 -21.12
CA ASP A 196 4.28 2.94 -20.60
C ASP A 196 4.47 4.16 -19.68
N PRO A 197 4.95 4.01 -18.45
CA PRO A 197 5.01 5.08 -17.45
C PRO A 197 6.10 6.11 -17.78
N ASP A 198 7.14 5.69 -18.50
CA ASP A 198 8.31 6.49 -18.79
C ASP A 198 8.02 7.46 -19.95
N THR A 199 7.13 7.08 -20.88
CA THR A 199 6.78 7.85 -22.07
C THR A 199 5.33 8.36 -22.09
N GLY A 200 4.41 7.72 -21.37
CA GLY A 200 2.96 7.94 -21.45
C GLY A 200 2.33 7.43 -22.75
N GLU A 201 3.06 6.63 -23.54
CA GLU A 201 2.54 6.08 -24.80
C GLU A 201 1.69 4.84 -24.53
N LYS A 202 0.59 4.68 -25.29
CA LYS A 202 -0.23 3.48 -25.24
C LYS A 202 0.59 2.25 -25.66
N GLN A 203 0.49 1.18 -24.88
CA GLN A 203 1.05 -0.11 -25.22
C GLN A 203 0.17 -0.78 -26.30
N ASP A 204 0.61 -0.63 -27.55
CA ASP A 204 0.02 -1.23 -28.75
C ASP A 204 0.92 -2.32 -29.37
N TRP A 205 1.71 -2.96 -28.51
CA TRP A 205 2.73 -3.94 -28.86
C TRP A 205 2.77 -5.02 -27.80
N PHE A 206 2.99 -6.27 -28.20
CA PHE A 206 3.17 -7.38 -27.27
C PHE A 206 4.55 -8.00 -27.45
N ARG A 207 5.24 -8.26 -26.34
CA ARG A 207 6.59 -8.80 -26.36
C ARG A 207 6.56 -10.29 -26.68
N LEU A 208 7.11 -10.67 -27.84
CA LEU A 208 7.24 -12.06 -28.28
C LEU A 208 8.69 -12.55 -28.23
N GLU A 209 9.42 -12.35 -27.14
CA GLU A 209 10.91 -12.50 -27.06
C GLU A 209 11.70 -11.61 -28.05
N TRP A 210 11.12 -11.25 -29.21
CA TRP A 210 11.54 -10.30 -30.23
C TRP A 210 10.40 -9.33 -30.53
N ASP A 211 10.65 -8.05 -30.32
CA ASP A 211 9.81 -7.01 -30.87
C ASP A 211 10.10 -6.92 -32.37
N ASN A 212 9.09 -7.15 -33.22
CA ASN A 212 9.30 -7.12 -34.66
C ASN A 212 8.16 -6.44 -35.41
N ALA A 213 8.53 -5.81 -36.53
CA ALA A 213 7.63 -5.01 -37.34
C ALA A 213 6.50 -5.81 -38.05
N LEU A 214 6.46 -7.14 -37.92
CA LEU A 214 5.43 -7.98 -38.55
C LEU A 214 4.11 -7.96 -37.76
N ASN A 215 4.15 -7.58 -36.49
CA ASN A 215 2.99 -7.55 -35.58
C ASN A 215 2.68 -6.13 -35.08
N PRO A 216 2.31 -5.19 -35.96
CA PRO A 216 1.97 -3.83 -35.54
C PRO A 216 0.58 -3.77 -34.89
N ASN A 217 0.40 -2.82 -33.96
CA ASN A 217 -0.89 -2.46 -33.34
C ASN A 217 -1.58 -3.66 -32.66
N VAL A 218 -0.85 -4.37 -31.82
CA VAL A 218 -1.41 -5.45 -30.99
C VAL A 218 -2.28 -4.82 -29.91
N THR A 219 -3.55 -5.21 -29.87
CA THR A 219 -4.48 -4.82 -28.81
C THR A 219 -4.41 -5.81 -27.66
N MET A 220 -4.49 -5.29 -26.44
CA MET A 220 -4.51 -6.09 -25.22
C MET A 220 -5.98 -6.39 -24.90
N ASP A 221 -6.44 -7.54 -25.40
CA ASP A 221 -7.82 -7.97 -25.27
C ASP A 221 -7.96 -8.78 -23.97
N TYR A 222 -8.49 -8.14 -22.93
CA TYR A 222 -8.66 -8.73 -21.60
C TYR A 222 -10.01 -9.46 -21.52
N ALA A 223 -10.01 -10.73 -21.06
CA ALA A 223 -11.25 -11.46 -20.74
C ALA A 223 -11.59 -11.48 -19.25
N SER A 224 -10.64 -11.05 -18.43
CA SER A 224 -10.82 -10.75 -17.01
C SER A 224 -10.10 -9.44 -16.73
N PHE A 225 -10.40 -8.75 -15.64
CA PHE A 225 -9.67 -7.54 -15.25
C PHE A 225 -9.96 -7.21 -13.79
N GLY A 226 -9.06 -6.45 -13.16
CA GLY A 226 -9.26 -5.99 -11.80
C GLY A 226 -7.96 -5.61 -11.11
N GLY A 227 -8.09 -5.13 -9.88
CA GLY A 227 -6.95 -4.81 -9.02
C GLY A 227 -6.67 -3.33 -8.87
N ARG A 228 -7.47 -2.44 -9.48
CA ARG A 228 -7.52 -1.03 -9.05
C ARG A 228 -8.20 -0.91 -7.69
N ALA A 229 -9.14 -1.81 -7.39
CA ALA A 229 -9.74 -2.02 -6.09
C ALA A 229 -9.67 -3.50 -5.64
N ASN A 230 -10.37 -3.86 -4.57
CA ASN A 230 -10.51 -5.25 -4.08
C ASN A 230 -11.51 -6.09 -4.91
N THR A 231 -11.70 -5.70 -6.17
CA THR A 231 -12.63 -6.33 -7.10
C THR A 231 -11.91 -6.90 -8.31
N PHE A 232 -12.38 -8.06 -8.75
CA PHE A 232 -11.93 -8.70 -9.99
C PHE A 232 -13.12 -9.21 -10.80
N VAL A 233 -13.11 -8.97 -12.10
CA VAL A 233 -14.13 -9.44 -13.04
C VAL A 233 -13.55 -10.59 -13.85
N VAL A 234 -14.31 -11.68 -13.94
CA VAL A 234 -14.05 -12.80 -14.85
C VAL A 234 -15.22 -12.92 -15.79
N ASP A 235 -14.95 -12.81 -17.09
CA ASP A 235 -15.93 -12.97 -18.16
C ASP A 235 -15.55 -14.16 -19.04
N PRO A 236 -16.08 -15.37 -18.76
CA PRO A 236 -15.77 -16.54 -19.56
C PRO A 236 -16.26 -16.45 -21.01
N SER A 237 -17.12 -15.48 -21.35
CA SER A 237 -17.58 -15.24 -22.72
C SER A 237 -16.70 -14.28 -23.51
N ALA A 238 -15.82 -13.53 -22.85
CA ALA A 238 -14.97 -12.57 -23.53
C ALA A 238 -13.86 -13.25 -24.35
N HIS A 239 -13.55 -12.66 -25.50
CA HIS A 239 -12.44 -13.12 -26.34
C HIS A 239 -11.11 -12.92 -25.62
N GLN A 240 -10.32 -14.00 -25.58
CA GLN A 240 -8.95 -13.96 -25.13
C GLN A 240 -8.03 -14.63 -26.15
N TRP A 241 -7.00 -13.90 -26.57
CA TRP A 241 -5.92 -14.47 -27.35
C TRP A 241 -4.70 -14.81 -26.49
N TYR A 242 -4.57 -14.18 -25.32
CA TYR A 242 -3.39 -14.30 -24.46
C TYR A 242 -3.21 -15.71 -23.91
N LEU A 243 -4.25 -16.36 -23.37
CA LEU A 243 -4.11 -17.71 -22.83
C LEU A 243 -3.84 -18.73 -23.97
N LYS A 244 -4.40 -18.49 -25.17
CA LYS A 244 -4.05 -19.26 -26.38
C LYS A 244 -2.57 -19.10 -26.72
N TRP A 245 -2.03 -17.89 -26.59
CA TRP A 245 -0.62 -17.61 -26.78
C TRP A 245 0.24 -18.32 -25.73
N CYS A 246 -0.07 -18.19 -24.43
CA CYS A 246 0.63 -18.85 -23.34
C CYS A 246 0.68 -20.37 -23.52
N ARG A 247 -0.47 -20.97 -23.85
CA ARG A 247 -0.62 -22.40 -24.12
C ARG A 247 0.35 -22.89 -25.20
N ILE A 248 0.50 -22.12 -26.27
CA ILE A 248 1.36 -22.50 -27.38
C ILE A 248 2.82 -22.17 -27.05
N TRP A 249 3.13 -20.94 -26.64
CA TRP A 249 4.49 -20.47 -26.45
C TRP A 249 5.23 -21.26 -25.36
N TRP A 250 4.55 -21.56 -24.26
CA TRP A 250 5.09 -22.32 -23.13
C TRP A 250 4.67 -23.79 -23.13
N SER A 251 4.27 -24.35 -24.27
CA SER A 251 3.73 -25.71 -24.39
C SER A 251 4.66 -26.82 -23.87
N THR A 252 5.97 -26.59 -23.77
CA THR A 252 6.92 -27.57 -23.20
C THR A 252 6.73 -27.79 -21.71
N ASP A 253 6.12 -26.82 -21.02
CA ASP A 253 5.98 -26.76 -19.58
C ASP A 253 4.51 -26.98 -19.15
N ILE A 254 3.64 -27.40 -20.10
CA ILE A 254 2.21 -27.62 -19.89
C ILE A 254 1.90 -29.12 -19.86
N GLY A 255 1.46 -29.60 -18.71
CA GLY A 255 0.95 -30.94 -18.45
C GLY A 255 -0.57 -31.06 -18.56
N THR A 256 -1.33 -29.98 -18.34
CA THR A 256 -2.80 -29.95 -18.43
C THR A 256 -3.26 -28.88 -19.42
N GLU A 257 -4.10 -29.27 -20.39
CA GLU A 257 -4.79 -28.32 -21.26
C GLU A 257 -6.21 -28.08 -20.72
N TYR A 258 -6.49 -26.82 -20.36
CA TYR A 258 -7.81 -26.40 -19.89
C TYR A 258 -8.68 -25.90 -21.05
N ASP A 259 -9.98 -26.17 -20.98
CA ASP A 259 -10.91 -25.79 -22.05
C ASP A 259 -10.98 -24.26 -22.22
N PHE A 260 -11.00 -23.49 -21.11
CA PHE A 260 -11.10 -22.02 -21.12
C PHE A 260 -9.94 -21.30 -21.82
N TRP A 261 -8.82 -21.99 -22.03
CA TRP A 261 -7.73 -21.46 -22.85
C TRP A 261 -8.08 -21.41 -24.33
N THR A 262 -9.03 -22.21 -24.77
CA THR A 262 -9.32 -22.41 -26.19
C THR A 262 -10.74 -22.02 -26.58
N GLN A 263 -11.66 -22.19 -25.64
CA GLN A 263 -13.11 -22.01 -25.80
C GLN A 263 -13.58 -20.88 -24.87
N ASP A 264 -14.36 -19.95 -25.41
CA ASP A 264 -15.21 -19.08 -24.62
C ASP A 264 -16.47 -19.84 -24.15
N LEU A 265 -17.32 -19.16 -23.37
CA LEU A 265 -18.47 -19.75 -22.72
C LEU A 265 -19.46 -20.34 -23.73
N GLU A 266 -19.74 -19.64 -24.83
CA GLU A 266 -20.67 -20.12 -25.86
C GLU A 266 -20.12 -21.33 -26.63
N ASP A 267 -18.83 -21.39 -26.91
CA ASP A 267 -18.17 -22.59 -27.46
C ASP A 267 -18.37 -23.77 -26.51
N LYS A 268 -18.11 -23.56 -25.22
CA LYS A 268 -18.26 -24.61 -24.20
C LYS A 268 -19.70 -25.08 -24.10
N VAL A 269 -20.66 -24.16 -24.00
CA VAL A 269 -22.09 -24.46 -23.90
C VAL A 269 -22.59 -25.17 -25.15
N ALA A 270 -22.14 -24.79 -26.35
CA ALA A 270 -22.52 -25.45 -27.59
C ALA A 270 -22.11 -26.93 -27.66
N SER A 271 -21.11 -27.33 -26.88
CA SER A 271 -20.65 -28.72 -26.78
C SER A 271 -21.43 -29.60 -25.77
N LEU A 272 -22.32 -29.01 -24.96
CA LEU A 272 -22.97 -29.66 -23.80
C LEU A 272 -24.48 -29.82 -23.99
N ASP A 273 -25.06 -30.90 -23.45
CA ASP A 273 -26.52 -31.03 -23.27
C ASP A 273 -26.89 -30.63 -21.84
N LEU A 274 -27.24 -29.36 -21.63
CA LEU A 274 -27.56 -28.81 -20.31
C LEU A 274 -28.84 -29.40 -19.67
N GLY A 275 -29.58 -30.27 -20.37
CA GLY A 275 -30.61 -31.11 -19.76
C GLY A 275 -30.06 -32.31 -18.97
N ASN A 276 -28.77 -32.62 -19.13
CA ASN A 276 -28.07 -33.72 -18.48
C ASN A 276 -27.24 -33.21 -17.29
N PRO A 277 -27.44 -33.73 -16.06
CA PRO A 277 -26.67 -33.30 -14.88
C PRO A 277 -25.15 -33.44 -15.01
N THR A 278 -24.66 -34.43 -15.76
CA THR A 278 -23.22 -34.59 -16.00
C THR A 278 -22.64 -33.42 -16.80
N ASP A 279 -23.39 -32.90 -17.75
CA ASP A 279 -22.94 -31.80 -18.60
C ASP A 279 -23.06 -30.46 -17.86
N VAL A 280 -24.03 -30.32 -16.95
CA VAL A 280 -24.08 -29.20 -15.99
C VAL A 280 -22.85 -29.22 -15.06
N THR A 281 -22.42 -30.39 -14.58
CA THR A 281 -21.16 -30.50 -13.83
C THR A 281 -19.96 -30.09 -14.69
N ALA A 282 -19.90 -30.50 -15.95
CA ALA A 282 -18.82 -30.12 -16.86
C ALA A 282 -18.76 -28.60 -17.12
N LEU A 283 -19.91 -27.92 -17.18
CA LEU A 283 -19.98 -26.45 -17.23
C LEU A 283 -19.40 -25.82 -15.95
N ASN A 284 -19.75 -26.33 -14.77
CA ASN A 284 -19.25 -25.76 -13.50
C ASN A 284 -17.76 -26.02 -13.28
N ILE A 285 -17.22 -27.13 -13.79
CA ILE A 285 -15.77 -27.37 -13.84
C ILE A 285 -15.08 -26.30 -14.69
N TYR A 286 -15.62 -26.00 -15.87
CA TYR A 286 -15.11 -24.94 -16.74
C TYR A 286 -15.17 -23.56 -16.07
N LEU A 287 -16.30 -23.21 -15.45
CA LEU A 287 -16.45 -21.93 -14.74
C LEU A 287 -15.51 -21.83 -13.54
N ARG A 288 -15.33 -22.91 -12.76
CA ARG A 288 -14.34 -22.99 -11.70
C ARG A 288 -12.94 -22.71 -12.24
N GLU A 289 -12.56 -23.35 -13.34
CA GLU A 289 -11.23 -23.18 -13.95
C GLU A 289 -10.99 -21.72 -14.35
N CYS A 290 -12.01 -21.00 -14.82
CA CYS A 290 -11.92 -19.58 -15.15
C CYS A 290 -11.65 -18.68 -13.93
N ILE A 291 -12.16 -19.03 -12.75
CA ILE A 291 -12.00 -18.23 -11.52
C ILE A 291 -10.89 -18.76 -10.60
N TRP A 292 -10.28 -19.90 -10.91
CA TRP A 292 -9.30 -20.54 -10.05
C TRP A 292 -8.01 -19.72 -9.93
N ASP A 293 -7.44 -19.24 -11.05
CA ASP A 293 -6.18 -18.50 -11.00
C ASP A 293 -6.34 -17.16 -10.25
N PRO A 294 -7.36 -16.32 -10.52
CA PRO A 294 -7.57 -15.09 -9.76
C PRO A 294 -7.66 -15.32 -8.25
N ILE A 295 -8.40 -16.35 -7.81
CA ILE A 295 -8.53 -16.65 -6.38
C ILE A 295 -7.21 -17.19 -5.78
N ASN A 296 -6.54 -18.12 -6.46
CA ASN A 296 -5.36 -18.80 -5.91
C ASN A 296 -4.07 -18.00 -6.02
N GLN A 297 -4.00 -17.07 -6.96
CA GLN A 297 -2.78 -16.33 -7.29
C GLN A 297 -2.86 -14.83 -7.04
N LEU A 298 -4.06 -14.22 -7.01
CA LEU A 298 -4.22 -12.80 -6.68
C LEU A 298 -4.77 -12.61 -5.27
N PHE A 299 -5.92 -13.23 -4.96
CA PHE A 299 -6.58 -12.99 -3.67
C PHE A 299 -5.82 -13.65 -2.51
N PHE A 300 -5.40 -14.90 -2.71
CA PHE A 300 -4.75 -15.71 -1.67
C PHE A 300 -3.48 -16.42 -2.20
N PRO A 301 -2.46 -15.66 -2.62
CA PRO A 301 -1.25 -16.20 -3.23
C PRO A 301 -0.48 -17.08 -2.24
N TYR A 302 -0.21 -18.33 -2.62
CA TYR A 302 0.63 -19.23 -1.80
C TYR A 302 2.11 -19.11 -2.11
N GLN A 303 2.48 -18.48 -3.23
CA GLN A 303 3.86 -18.39 -3.69
C GLN A 303 4.60 -17.19 -3.13
N HIS A 304 3.91 -16.11 -2.76
CA HIS A 304 4.56 -14.94 -2.19
C HIS A 304 5.10 -15.22 -0.80
N GLN A 305 6.27 -14.64 -0.51
CA GLN A 305 6.84 -14.68 0.84
C GLN A 305 6.14 -13.64 1.73
N PRO A 306 5.95 -13.92 3.03
CA PRO A 306 5.44 -12.93 3.96
C PRO A 306 6.46 -11.80 4.13
N ALA A 307 5.97 -10.55 4.20
CA ALA A 307 6.82 -9.37 4.27
C ALA A 307 7.43 -9.18 5.66
N SER A 308 8.76 -9.03 5.74
CA SER A 308 9.47 -8.78 7.00
C SER A 308 9.17 -7.40 7.58
N TYR A 309 9.00 -7.30 8.90
CA TYR A 309 8.90 -6.02 9.60
C TYR A 309 10.27 -5.32 9.65
N VAL A 310 10.41 -4.21 8.91
CA VAL A 310 11.65 -3.40 8.79
C VAL A 310 11.31 -1.90 8.72
N GLN A 311 12.27 -1.03 9.06
CA GLN A 311 12.01 0.42 9.15
C GLN A 311 12.40 1.20 7.89
N THR A 312 13.39 0.73 7.15
CA THR A 312 13.93 1.43 5.98
C THR A 312 14.05 0.50 4.77
N GLY A 313 14.11 1.11 3.58
CA GLY A 313 14.32 0.41 2.32
C GLY A 313 15.26 1.19 1.41
N LEU A 314 16.14 0.49 0.72
CA LEU A 314 17.05 1.05 -0.28
C LEU A 314 16.83 0.34 -1.62
N LEU A 315 16.56 1.12 -2.68
CA LEU A 315 16.73 0.69 -4.06
C LEU A 315 17.85 1.49 -4.70
N ARG A 316 18.96 0.83 -5.04
CA ARG A 316 20.03 1.43 -5.81
C ARG A 316 20.15 0.77 -7.18
N ALA A 317 19.91 1.52 -8.24
CA ALA A 317 19.98 1.04 -9.61
C ALA A 317 21.10 1.73 -10.41
N LEU A 318 21.84 0.95 -11.21
CA LEU A 318 22.81 1.44 -12.19
C LEU A 318 22.29 1.19 -13.60
N VAL A 319 22.09 2.25 -14.38
CA VAL A 319 21.80 2.16 -15.82
C VAL A 319 23.08 2.35 -16.61
N ILE A 320 23.51 1.29 -17.28
CA ILE A 320 24.80 1.18 -17.94
C ILE A 320 24.61 1.29 -19.45
N CYS A 321 25.12 2.39 -20.02
CA CYS A 321 25.12 2.62 -21.46
C CYS A 321 26.35 1.94 -22.09
N MET A 322 26.12 0.93 -22.92
CA MET A 322 27.18 0.09 -23.47
C MET A 322 27.86 0.65 -24.73
N ASP A 323 27.11 1.44 -25.52
CA ASP A 323 27.53 1.83 -26.87
C ASP A 323 27.83 3.34 -26.99
N VAL A 324 28.44 3.93 -25.94
CA VAL A 324 28.78 5.37 -25.94
C VAL A 324 29.80 5.71 -27.01
N ALA A 325 30.83 4.89 -27.18
CA ALA A 325 31.81 5.01 -28.25
C ALA A 325 31.20 4.90 -29.66
N GLU A 326 30.04 4.26 -29.80
CA GLU A 326 29.33 4.06 -31.08
C GLU A 326 28.27 5.16 -31.35
N GLY A 327 28.11 6.09 -30.41
CA GLY A 327 27.29 7.30 -30.58
C GLY A 327 26.06 7.41 -29.68
N THR A 328 25.80 6.41 -28.81
CA THR A 328 24.68 6.46 -27.84
C THR A 328 25.11 7.23 -26.59
N SER A 329 24.66 8.47 -26.41
CA SER A 329 25.03 9.23 -25.22
C SER A 329 24.28 8.76 -23.96
N VAL A 330 24.92 8.81 -22.80
CA VAL A 330 24.25 8.58 -21.49
C VAL A 330 23.02 9.47 -21.32
N ASP A 331 23.13 10.74 -21.69
CA ASP A 331 22.01 11.71 -21.58
C ASP A 331 20.80 11.33 -22.44
N SER A 332 21.00 10.63 -23.56
CA SER A 332 19.89 10.18 -24.42
C SER A 332 19.05 9.05 -23.81
N LEU A 333 19.51 8.43 -22.73
CA LEU A 333 18.82 7.34 -22.04
C LEU A 333 18.23 7.75 -20.69
N ARG A 334 18.42 9.00 -20.25
CA ARG A 334 17.93 9.46 -18.93
C ARG A 334 16.42 9.41 -18.75
N TRP A 335 15.66 9.29 -19.84
CA TRP A 335 14.21 9.18 -19.79
C TRP A 335 13.72 7.76 -19.51
N VAL A 336 14.58 6.73 -19.67
CA VAL A 336 14.13 5.32 -19.62
C VAL A 336 13.71 4.89 -18.22
N THR A 337 14.11 5.62 -17.18
CA THR A 337 13.67 5.43 -15.81
C THR A 337 14.06 6.63 -14.95
N ASP A 338 13.39 6.79 -13.82
CA ASP A 338 13.68 7.82 -12.83
C ASP A 338 13.50 7.28 -11.41
N ALA A 339 14.27 7.84 -10.47
CA ALA A 339 14.27 7.42 -9.07
C ALA A 339 12.98 7.80 -8.33
N GLU A 340 12.38 8.95 -8.65
CA GLU A 340 11.14 9.40 -8.00
C GLU A 340 9.99 8.46 -8.35
N MET A 341 9.86 8.07 -9.62
CA MET A 341 8.83 7.11 -10.05
C MET A 341 8.97 5.76 -9.35
N GLN A 342 10.19 5.19 -9.30
CA GLN A 342 10.43 3.94 -8.58
C GLN A 342 10.12 4.07 -7.09
N LYS A 343 10.46 5.21 -6.49
CA LYS A 343 10.15 5.50 -5.09
C LYS A 343 8.65 5.55 -4.83
N VAL A 344 7.88 6.26 -5.67
CA VAL A 344 6.42 6.34 -5.53
C VAL A 344 5.79 4.95 -5.53
N HIS A 345 6.18 4.06 -6.46
CA HIS A 345 5.62 2.71 -6.49
C HIS A 345 6.02 1.83 -5.30
N LEU A 346 7.22 2.01 -4.77
CA LEU A 346 7.65 1.32 -3.54
C LEU A 346 6.94 1.85 -2.29
N GLU A 347 6.67 3.15 -2.22
CA GLU A 347 5.86 3.78 -1.16
C GLU A 347 4.37 3.40 -1.26
N GLU A 348 3.84 3.19 -2.46
CA GLU A 348 2.50 2.61 -2.66
C GLU A 348 2.40 1.19 -2.10
N LEU A 349 3.47 0.39 -2.27
CA LEU A 349 3.52 -1.00 -1.82
C LEU A 349 3.77 -1.10 -0.31
N TYR A 350 4.72 -0.31 0.20
CA TYR A 350 5.16 -0.26 1.58
C TYR A 350 5.12 1.19 2.12
N PRO A 351 3.93 1.71 2.46
CA PRO A 351 3.79 3.08 2.94
C PRO A 351 4.39 3.31 4.33
N PHE A 352 4.76 2.24 5.04
CA PHE A 352 5.32 2.27 6.40
C PHE A 352 6.84 2.43 6.42
N ILE A 353 7.49 2.22 5.29
CA ILE A 353 8.95 2.17 5.17
C ILE A 353 9.46 3.47 4.59
N ASN A 354 10.53 4.01 5.18
CA ASN A 354 11.23 5.14 4.58
C ASN A 354 12.17 4.65 3.47
N TRP A 355 11.83 4.98 2.22
CA TRP A 355 12.58 4.58 1.03
C TRP A 355 13.63 5.61 0.60
N ASP A 356 14.88 5.15 0.45
CA ASP A 356 15.93 5.81 -0.32
C ASP A 356 16.05 5.14 -1.69
N VAL A 357 15.87 5.90 -2.76
CA VAL A 357 15.94 5.38 -4.13
C VAL A 357 16.94 6.19 -4.93
N GLN A 358 17.90 5.49 -5.52
CA GLN A 358 19.01 6.09 -6.25
C GLN A 358 19.13 5.42 -7.61
N VAL A 359 19.09 6.22 -8.68
CA VAL A 359 19.28 5.75 -10.06
C VAL A 359 20.45 6.52 -10.68
N ASP A 360 21.54 5.81 -10.93
CA ASP A 360 22.74 6.38 -11.56
C ASP A 360 22.83 5.92 -13.02
N PHE A 361 23.16 6.84 -13.92
CA PHE A 361 23.42 6.54 -15.33
C PHE A 361 24.92 6.63 -15.61
N ILE A 362 25.52 5.56 -16.14
CA ILE A 362 26.97 5.48 -16.34
C ILE A 362 27.35 5.06 -17.76
N ASP A 363 28.51 5.54 -18.21
CA ASP A 363 29.20 5.10 -19.42
C ASP A 363 30.07 3.88 -19.08
N ILE A 364 29.85 2.75 -19.76
CA ILE A 364 30.63 1.52 -19.50
C ILE A 364 32.15 1.75 -19.67
N ASP A 365 32.57 2.65 -20.56
CA ASP A 365 33.99 2.88 -20.87
C ASP A 365 34.74 3.55 -19.71
N GLU A 366 34.01 4.24 -18.82
CA GLU A 366 34.57 4.84 -17.60
C GLU A 366 34.67 3.85 -16.43
N TYR A 367 34.06 2.66 -16.54
CA TYR A 367 33.97 1.66 -15.48
C TYR A 367 34.52 0.28 -15.92
N PRO A 368 35.86 0.09 -15.93
CA PRO A 368 36.51 -1.12 -16.45
C PRO A 368 36.08 -2.43 -15.79
N VAL A 369 35.69 -2.40 -14.51
CA VAL A 369 35.22 -3.59 -13.79
C VAL A 369 33.91 -4.08 -14.40
N TRP A 370 32.94 -3.18 -14.57
CA TRP A 370 31.65 -3.49 -15.22
C TRP A 370 31.86 -3.96 -16.65
N ASN A 371 32.74 -3.30 -17.41
CA ASN A 371 33.03 -3.68 -18.79
C ASN A 371 33.60 -5.10 -18.89
N THR A 372 34.54 -5.42 -18.00
CA THR A 372 35.14 -6.76 -17.91
C THR A 372 34.09 -7.79 -17.51
N THR A 373 33.26 -7.50 -16.52
CA THR A 373 32.19 -8.41 -16.10
C THR A 373 31.21 -8.68 -17.24
N PHE A 374 30.73 -7.65 -17.94
CA PHE A 374 29.84 -7.84 -19.09
C PHE A 374 30.44 -8.78 -20.13
N TRP A 375 31.66 -8.52 -20.61
CA TRP A 375 32.27 -9.35 -21.66
C TRP A 375 32.79 -10.71 -21.19
N ASN A 376 32.92 -10.96 -19.89
CA ASN A 376 33.17 -12.31 -19.38
C ASN A 376 31.94 -13.22 -19.52
N TYR A 377 30.75 -12.63 -19.56
CA TYR A 377 29.47 -13.35 -19.65
C TYR A 377 28.69 -13.00 -20.93
N ALA A 378 29.30 -12.33 -21.90
CA ALA A 378 28.69 -11.99 -23.17
C ALA A 378 29.55 -12.42 -24.35
N THR A 379 28.91 -12.89 -25.42
CA THR A 379 29.55 -13.29 -26.66
C THR A 379 29.00 -12.46 -27.82
N LEU A 380 29.89 -11.93 -28.66
CA LEU A 380 29.51 -11.26 -29.89
C LEU A 380 29.54 -12.26 -31.06
N GLU A 381 28.40 -12.42 -31.72
CA GLU A 381 28.24 -13.28 -32.89
C GLU A 381 28.61 -12.56 -34.20
N PRO A 382 28.84 -13.31 -35.31
CA PRO A 382 29.25 -12.74 -36.59
C PRO A 382 28.29 -11.73 -37.22
N ASP A 383 27.02 -11.73 -36.80
CA ASP A 383 25.97 -10.79 -37.26
C ASP A 383 25.85 -9.55 -36.37
N ASN A 384 26.76 -9.38 -35.40
CA ASN A 384 26.80 -8.36 -34.35
C ASN A 384 25.77 -8.53 -33.22
N MET A 385 25.00 -9.63 -33.18
CA MET A 385 24.18 -9.93 -32.01
C MET A 385 25.08 -10.24 -30.80
N THR A 386 24.76 -9.64 -29.66
CA THR A 386 25.41 -9.91 -28.38
C THR A 386 24.53 -10.84 -27.54
N PHE A 387 25.00 -12.06 -27.30
CA PHE A 387 24.34 -13.01 -26.42
C PHE A 387 24.94 -12.95 -25.02
N VAL A 388 24.10 -12.68 -24.02
CA VAL A 388 24.50 -12.63 -22.61
C VAL A 388 24.06 -13.91 -21.88
N ASP A 389 24.98 -14.55 -21.17
CA ASP A 389 24.67 -15.57 -20.15
C ASP A 389 24.10 -14.88 -18.92
N GLY A 390 22.77 -14.75 -18.89
CA GLY A 390 22.05 -14.01 -17.85
C GLY A 390 22.26 -14.61 -16.46
N LEU A 391 22.27 -15.95 -16.35
CA LEU A 391 22.43 -16.62 -15.06
C LEU A 391 23.85 -16.50 -14.52
N GLY A 392 24.85 -16.70 -15.38
CA GLY A 392 26.26 -16.53 -15.00
C GLY A 392 26.53 -15.09 -14.54
N MET A 393 26.06 -14.11 -15.31
CA MET A 393 26.25 -12.70 -14.99
C MET A 393 25.48 -12.27 -13.73
N PHE A 394 24.24 -12.73 -13.56
CA PHE A 394 23.44 -12.45 -12.36
C PHE A 394 24.15 -12.93 -11.08
N GLY A 395 24.70 -14.16 -11.11
CA GLY A 395 25.48 -14.72 -9.99
C GLY A 395 26.77 -13.94 -9.72
N GLU A 396 27.50 -13.55 -10.76
CA GLU A 396 28.72 -12.74 -10.62
C GLU A 396 28.44 -11.39 -9.96
N ILE A 397 27.39 -10.70 -10.39
CA ILE A 397 26.99 -9.42 -9.80
C ILE A 397 26.62 -9.63 -8.34
N TYR A 398 25.84 -10.68 -8.03
CA TYR A 398 25.37 -10.97 -6.69
C TYR A 398 26.52 -11.22 -5.71
N ASP A 399 27.47 -12.07 -6.08
CA ASP A 399 28.55 -12.48 -5.19
C ASP A 399 29.67 -11.43 -5.07
N ASN A 400 29.98 -10.70 -6.16
CA ASN A 400 31.22 -9.91 -6.24
C ASN A 400 31.02 -8.40 -6.40
N LEU A 401 29.93 -7.94 -7.03
CA LEU A 401 29.73 -6.52 -7.31
C LEU A 401 28.72 -5.88 -6.35
N ARG A 402 27.57 -6.51 -6.10
CA ARG A 402 26.51 -6.03 -5.21
C ARG A 402 27.03 -5.58 -3.83
N PRO A 403 27.90 -6.33 -3.12
CA PRO A 403 28.41 -5.91 -1.80
C PRO A 403 29.24 -4.61 -1.81
N GLN A 404 29.59 -4.08 -2.99
CA GLN A 404 30.30 -2.81 -3.11
C GLN A 404 29.35 -1.59 -3.15
N TYR A 405 28.05 -1.82 -3.37
CA TYR A 405 27.06 -0.76 -3.60
C TYR A 405 25.97 -0.70 -2.53
N VAL A 406 25.69 -1.82 -1.87
CA VAL A 406 24.71 -1.96 -0.79
C VAL A 406 25.29 -2.80 0.35
N ASP A 407 24.78 -2.61 1.57
CA ASP A 407 25.08 -3.49 2.69
C ASP A 407 24.22 -4.76 2.58
N VAL A 408 24.86 -5.89 2.33
CA VAL A 408 24.17 -7.18 2.14
C VAL A 408 23.79 -7.85 3.46
N ASP A 409 24.36 -7.38 4.58
CA ASP A 409 24.08 -7.89 5.92
C ASP A 409 23.08 -7.01 6.69
N ASP A 410 22.62 -5.90 6.09
CA ASP A 410 21.61 -5.03 6.67
C ASP A 410 20.26 -5.77 6.76
N PRO A 411 19.63 -5.84 7.96
CA PRO A 411 18.33 -6.49 8.14
C PRO A 411 17.18 -5.76 7.44
N ASN A 412 17.37 -4.52 6.99
CA ASN A 412 16.39 -3.77 6.20
C ASN A 412 16.37 -4.22 4.74
N ILE A 413 15.35 -3.78 4.00
CA ILE A 413 15.24 -4.10 2.57
C ILE A 413 16.35 -3.38 1.79
N ASN A 414 17.21 -4.15 1.11
CA ASN A 414 18.29 -3.63 0.29
C ASN A 414 18.31 -4.30 -1.09
N VAL A 415 17.87 -3.56 -2.11
CA VAL A 415 17.82 -4.01 -3.50
C VAL A 415 18.87 -3.29 -4.33
N PHE A 416 19.74 -4.07 -4.99
CA PHE A 416 20.71 -3.55 -5.96
C PHE A 416 20.31 -3.94 -7.38
N GLY A 417 20.05 -2.94 -8.21
CA GLY A 417 19.64 -3.12 -9.60
C GLY A 417 20.72 -2.73 -10.60
N VAL A 418 20.78 -3.46 -11.73
CA VAL A 418 21.66 -3.12 -12.86
C VAL A 418 20.90 -3.27 -14.17
N VAL A 419 20.96 -2.25 -15.03
CA VAL A 419 20.34 -2.25 -16.36
C VAL A 419 21.43 -2.08 -17.41
N PHE A 420 21.60 -3.08 -18.29
CA PHE A 420 22.47 -2.98 -19.46
C PHE A 420 21.65 -2.54 -20.67
N ILE A 421 22.10 -1.46 -21.33
CA ILE A 421 21.52 -0.96 -22.57
C ILE A 421 22.57 -1.03 -23.68
N LYS A 422 22.31 -1.90 -24.65
CA LYS A 422 23.19 -2.17 -25.79
C LYS A 422 22.36 -2.39 -27.07
N GLN A 423 22.84 -1.98 -28.23
CA GLN A 423 22.29 -2.36 -29.53
C GLN A 423 22.48 -3.87 -29.77
N GLN A 424 21.46 -4.53 -30.35
CA GLN A 424 21.51 -5.94 -30.75
C GLN A 424 21.97 -6.85 -29.61
N MET A 425 21.19 -6.88 -28.53
CA MET A 425 21.51 -7.67 -27.34
C MET A 425 20.33 -8.51 -26.89
N GLU A 426 20.61 -9.77 -26.57
CA GLU A 426 19.65 -10.71 -26.00
C GLU A 426 20.27 -11.42 -24.80
N MET A 427 19.47 -11.60 -23.74
CA MET A 427 19.87 -12.37 -22.58
C MET A 427 19.27 -13.77 -22.66
N HIS A 428 20.13 -14.78 -22.51
CA HIS A 428 19.74 -16.17 -22.40
C HIS A 428 19.80 -16.63 -20.94
N ALA A 429 18.69 -17.18 -20.46
CA ALA A 429 18.59 -17.84 -19.16
C ALA A 429 17.66 -19.05 -19.30
N TYR A 430 17.91 -20.12 -18.56
CA TYR A 430 17.06 -21.33 -18.56
C TYR A 430 16.75 -21.91 -19.97
N GLY A 431 17.63 -21.67 -20.95
CA GLY A 431 17.43 -22.13 -22.34
C GLY A 431 16.41 -21.32 -23.16
N LYS A 432 15.99 -20.14 -22.69
CA LYS A 432 15.08 -19.21 -23.37
C LYS A 432 15.62 -17.77 -23.30
N THR A 433 14.95 -16.83 -23.97
CA THR A 433 15.32 -15.41 -23.97
C THR A 433 14.46 -14.60 -23.00
N TYR A 434 15.10 -13.85 -22.10
CA TYR A 434 14.43 -13.02 -21.10
C TYR A 434 14.91 -11.56 -21.17
N THR A 435 14.32 -10.66 -20.39
CA THR A 435 14.73 -9.23 -20.34
C THR A 435 15.25 -8.84 -18.96
N GLY A 436 14.72 -9.41 -17.89
CA GLY A 436 15.22 -9.20 -16.55
C GLY A 436 15.32 -10.52 -15.77
N LEU A 437 16.05 -10.44 -14.67
CA LEU A 437 16.07 -11.42 -13.59
C LEU A 437 16.04 -10.66 -12.27
N GLY A 438 15.26 -11.15 -11.33
CA GLY A 438 15.08 -10.59 -10.00
C GLY A 438 15.11 -11.67 -8.92
N GLY A 439 15.63 -11.32 -7.74
CA GLY A 439 15.66 -12.22 -6.59
C GLY A 439 16.80 -11.92 -5.62
N GLY A 440 16.59 -12.23 -4.33
CA GLY A 440 17.63 -12.11 -3.30
C GLY A 440 18.14 -10.69 -3.05
N GLY A 441 17.31 -9.66 -3.23
CA GLY A 441 17.74 -8.27 -3.14
C GLY A 441 18.59 -7.80 -4.32
N GLN A 442 18.45 -8.40 -5.50
CA GLN A 442 19.09 -7.98 -6.74
C GLN A 442 18.12 -7.95 -7.93
N THR A 443 18.32 -7.01 -8.83
CA THR A 443 17.74 -7.03 -10.18
C THR A 443 18.82 -6.87 -11.24
N VAL A 444 18.69 -7.57 -12.37
CA VAL A 444 19.55 -7.35 -13.53
C VAL A 444 18.72 -7.40 -14.80
N ILE A 445 18.79 -6.34 -15.60
CA ILE A 445 17.99 -6.15 -16.81
C ILE A 445 18.91 -5.98 -18.01
N TRP A 446 18.58 -6.66 -19.10
CA TRP A 446 19.25 -6.56 -20.40
C TRP A 446 18.18 -6.24 -21.44
N LYS A 447 18.20 -4.99 -21.93
CA LYS A 447 17.24 -4.56 -22.95
C LYS A 447 17.98 -3.90 -24.10
N ALA A 448 17.70 -4.39 -25.31
CA ALA A 448 18.31 -3.87 -26.51
C ALA A 448 17.87 -2.43 -26.77
N TRP A 449 18.79 -1.58 -27.24
CA TRP A 449 18.55 -0.14 -27.46
C TRP A 449 17.35 0.13 -28.38
N ASP A 450 17.21 -0.66 -29.44
CA ASP A 450 16.13 -0.54 -30.43
C ASP A 450 14.74 -0.83 -29.84
N ARG A 451 14.66 -1.54 -28.70
CA ARG A 451 13.40 -1.83 -28.01
C ARG A 451 12.85 -0.65 -27.20
N TYR A 452 13.65 0.39 -27.00
CA TYR A 452 13.21 1.63 -26.34
C TYR A 452 12.52 2.60 -27.28
N TYR A 453 12.67 2.40 -28.59
CA TYR A 453 12.19 3.32 -29.61
C TYR A 453 11.23 2.64 -30.57
N ARG A 454 10.38 3.44 -31.22
CA ARG A 454 9.58 3.00 -32.35
C ARG A 454 10.51 2.70 -33.55
N PRO A 455 10.01 2.07 -34.63
CA PRO A 455 10.83 1.73 -35.80
C PRO A 455 11.51 2.93 -36.51
N ASP A 456 11.14 4.16 -36.19
CA ASP A 456 11.83 5.37 -36.66
C ASP A 456 13.17 5.64 -35.95
N GLY A 457 13.45 4.90 -34.87
CA GLY A 457 14.68 4.96 -34.08
C GLY A 457 14.83 6.22 -33.24
N VAL A 458 13.77 7.02 -33.09
CA VAL A 458 13.84 8.31 -32.37
C VAL A 458 12.65 8.58 -31.46
N THR A 459 11.47 8.02 -31.77
CA THR A 459 10.29 8.19 -30.92
C THR A 459 10.35 7.18 -29.79
N PRO A 460 10.39 7.60 -28.51
CA PRO A 460 10.32 6.68 -27.38
C PRO A 460 9.09 5.77 -27.46
N LYS A 461 9.26 4.51 -27.02
CA LYS A 461 8.22 3.47 -27.07
C LYS A 461 7.89 2.91 -25.69
N ASP A 462 8.93 2.52 -24.95
CA ASP A 462 8.81 1.78 -23.69
C ASP A 462 10.12 1.93 -22.90
N GLY A 463 10.05 2.47 -21.69
CA GLY A 463 11.20 2.61 -20.79
C GLY A 463 11.53 1.30 -20.07
N ILE A 464 12.08 1.37 -18.86
CA ILE A 464 12.34 0.20 -18.02
C ILE A 464 11.69 0.26 -16.65
N SER A 465 10.97 1.32 -16.31
CA SER A 465 10.47 1.48 -14.94
C SER A 465 9.57 0.32 -14.51
N GLY A 466 8.75 -0.22 -15.42
CA GLY A 466 7.90 -1.39 -15.12
C GLY A 466 8.65 -2.69 -14.99
N VAL A 467 9.66 -2.90 -15.84
CA VAL A 467 10.53 -4.07 -15.71
C VAL A 467 11.33 -3.98 -14.40
N GLN A 468 11.86 -2.80 -14.06
CA GLN A 468 12.60 -2.60 -12.83
C GLN A 468 11.72 -2.81 -11.60
N LEU A 469 10.48 -2.31 -11.60
CA LEU A 469 9.53 -2.55 -10.52
C LEU A 469 9.21 -4.04 -10.39
N HIS A 470 8.90 -4.73 -11.49
CA HIS A 470 8.65 -6.18 -11.53
C HIS A 470 9.81 -6.98 -10.93
N GLU A 471 11.04 -6.74 -11.40
CA GLU A 471 12.21 -7.45 -10.88
C GLU A 471 12.53 -7.06 -9.43
N THR A 472 12.26 -5.81 -9.04
CA THR A 472 12.42 -5.36 -7.65
C THR A 472 11.41 -6.05 -6.73
N MET A 473 10.17 -6.26 -7.19
CA MET A 473 9.17 -7.04 -6.46
C MET A 473 9.61 -8.50 -6.29
N HIS A 474 10.19 -9.14 -7.30
CA HIS A 474 10.88 -10.42 -7.13
C HIS A 474 12.02 -10.37 -6.12
N ALA A 475 12.83 -9.31 -6.15
CA ALA A 475 13.95 -9.13 -5.23
C ALA A 475 13.53 -9.04 -3.75
N ILE A 476 12.30 -8.58 -3.48
CA ILE A 476 11.71 -8.46 -2.14
C ILE A 476 10.68 -9.55 -1.80
N GLY A 477 10.59 -10.62 -2.60
CA GLY A 477 9.87 -11.85 -2.24
C GLY A 477 8.51 -12.06 -2.92
N PHE A 478 8.13 -11.22 -3.87
CA PHE A 478 6.96 -11.48 -4.71
C PHE A 478 7.28 -12.53 -5.77
N HIS A 479 6.25 -13.27 -6.13
CA HIS A 479 6.26 -14.15 -7.28
C HIS A 479 5.32 -13.57 -8.33
N HIS A 480 5.29 -14.19 -9.51
CA HIS A 480 4.38 -13.78 -10.56
C HIS A 480 2.92 -13.84 -10.10
N SER A 481 2.02 -13.13 -10.77
CA SER A 481 0.58 -13.35 -10.60
C SER A 481 0.12 -14.67 -11.22
N TRP A 482 0.99 -15.43 -11.88
CA TRP A 482 0.71 -16.71 -12.52
C TRP A 482 1.69 -17.80 -12.07
N GLN A 483 1.39 -19.03 -12.48
CA GLN A 483 2.36 -20.13 -12.48
C GLN A 483 2.23 -20.92 -13.78
N HIS A 484 3.15 -21.84 -14.05
CA HIS A 484 3.00 -22.73 -15.21
C HIS A 484 1.62 -23.40 -15.17
N GLU A 485 0.91 -23.32 -16.30
CA GLU A 485 -0.48 -23.79 -16.48
C GLU A 485 -1.58 -22.90 -15.87
N HIS A 486 -1.28 -21.68 -15.42
CA HIS A 486 -2.25 -20.83 -14.72
C HIS A 486 -1.97 -19.35 -15.00
N TYR A 487 -2.61 -18.79 -16.03
CA TYR A 487 -2.25 -17.48 -16.60
C TYR A 487 -3.40 -16.45 -16.60
N SER A 488 -4.60 -16.79 -16.13
CA SER A 488 -5.74 -15.85 -16.19
C SER A 488 -5.67 -14.75 -15.11
N SER A 489 -4.84 -14.91 -14.10
CA SER A 489 -4.52 -13.89 -13.12
C SER A 489 -3.57 -12.80 -13.64
N ASP A 490 -2.96 -12.98 -14.81
CA ASP A 490 -2.14 -11.94 -15.49
C ASP A 490 -2.96 -10.76 -15.98
N PHE A 491 -4.28 -10.92 -16.04
CA PHE A 491 -5.18 -9.85 -16.37
C PHE A 491 -5.39 -8.84 -15.22
N SER A 492 -4.57 -8.91 -14.17
CA SER A 492 -4.61 -7.96 -13.04
C SER A 492 -3.84 -6.67 -13.33
N PHE A 493 -4.23 -5.62 -12.62
CA PHE A 493 -3.58 -4.30 -12.63
C PHE A 493 -2.24 -4.29 -11.87
N SER A 494 -1.39 -5.27 -12.15
CA SER A 494 -0.15 -5.54 -11.42
C SER A 494 1.04 -5.57 -12.38
N PRO A 495 2.24 -5.12 -11.95
CA PRO A 495 3.45 -5.32 -12.73
C PRO A 495 3.90 -6.79 -12.74
N MET A 496 3.32 -7.66 -11.92
CA MET A 496 3.77 -9.06 -11.74
C MET A 496 3.28 -10.05 -12.81
N GLY A 497 2.34 -9.64 -13.66
CA GLY A 497 1.88 -10.43 -14.82
C GLY A 497 2.76 -10.22 -16.05
N TYR A 498 2.64 -11.08 -17.05
CA TYR A 498 3.30 -10.90 -18.35
C TYR A 498 2.40 -10.30 -19.43
N PHE A 499 1.09 -10.25 -19.17
CA PHE A 499 0.14 -9.61 -20.07
C PHE A 499 -0.01 -8.14 -19.72
N ALA A 500 0.41 -7.27 -20.64
CA ALA A 500 0.07 -5.85 -20.67
C ALA A 500 0.14 -5.15 -19.30
N TYR A 501 1.37 -4.82 -18.92
CA TYR A 501 1.76 -4.26 -17.64
C TYR A 501 1.08 -2.91 -17.38
N HIS A 502 0.44 -2.79 -16.22
CA HIS A 502 0.29 -1.50 -15.57
C HIS A 502 1.50 -1.25 -14.65
N ASN A 503 1.92 0.00 -14.53
CA ASN A 503 3.15 0.35 -13.81
C ASN A 503 2.99 0.70 -12.34
N GLY A 504 1.75 0.74 -11.86
CA GLY A 504 1.42 0.82 -10.45
C GLY A 504 1.16 -0.55 -9.83
N THR A 505 1.21 -0.61 -8.51
CA THR A 505 0.95 -1.83 -7.75
C THR A 505 -0.55 -2.07 -7.58
N ALA A 506 -1.01 -3.31 -7.82
CA ALA A 506 -2.41 -3.66 -7.65
C ALA A 506 -2.80 -3.60 -6.17
N THR A 507 -4.07 -3.40 -5.89
CA THR A 507 -4.59 -3.49 -4.51
C THR A 507 -4.38 -4.90 -3.93
N PHE A 508 -4.41 -5.95 -4.77
CA PHE A 508 -4.06 -7.32 -4.34
C PHE A 508 -2.60 -7.43 -3.83
N ASP A 509 -1.65 -6.84 -4.57
CA ASP A 509 -0.23 -6.82 -4.17
C ASP A 509 -0.04 -6.06 -2.86
N LYS A 510 -0.70 -4.90 -2.73
CA LYS A 510 -0.68 -4.03 -1.54
C LYS A 510 -1.26 -4.75 -0.32
N ASN A 511 -2.45 -5.33 -0.44
CA ASN A 511 -3.07 -6.02 0.69
C ASN A 511 -2.22 -7.18 1.17
N TRP A 512 -1.72 -8.01 0.24
CA TRP A 512 -0.89 -9.16 0.58
C TRP A 512 0.32 -8.74 1.44
N VAL A 513 1.04 -7.72 0.98
CA VAL A 513 2.31 -7.34 1.58
C VAL A 513 2.13 -6.51 2.85
N GLN A 514 1.15 -5.62 2.87
CA GLN A 514 0.87 -4.77 4.03
C GLN A 514 0.26 -5.60 5.16
N ALA A 515 -0.67 -6.50 4.86
CA ALA A 515 -1.24 -7.41 5.85
C ALA A 515 -0.17 -8.30 6.51
N THR A 516 0.68 -8.95 5.71
CA THR A 516 1.74 -9.83 6.26
C THR A 516 2.82 -9.06 7.01
N TYR A 517 3.14 -7.83 6.60
CA TYR A 517 4.04 -6.94 7.33
C TYR A 517 3.47 -6.59 8.73
N LEU A 518 2.18 -6.27 8.80
CA LEU A 518 1.49 -5.93 10.05
C LEU A 518 1.34 -7.13 10.98
N ASP A 519 1.06 -8.31 10.45
CA ASP A 519 1.02 -9.54 11.26
C ASP A 519 2.40 -9.83 11.89
N GLN A 520 3.49 -9.61 11.15
CA GLN A 520 4.84 -9.76 11.71
C GLN A 520 5.14 -8.71 12.78
N MET A 521 4.79 -7.44 12.54
CA MET A 521 4.94 -6.37 13.53
C MET A 521 4.16 -6.69 14.81
N GLN A 522 2.88 -7.03 14.69
CA GLN A 522 2.03 -7.38 15.81
C GLN A 522 2.60 -8.56 16.61
N ALA A 523 3.11 -9.58 15.93
CA ALA A 523 3.67 -10.75 16.62
C ALA A 523 4.93 -10.42 17.41
N ILE A 524 5.84 -9.61 16.86
CA ILE A 524 7.05 -9.17 17.55
C ILE A 524 6.68 -8.36 18.80
N LEU A 525 5.77 -7.40 18.66
CA LEU A 525 5.32 -6.57 19.78
C LEU A 525 4.59 -7.39 20.84
N TRP A 526 3.77 -8.36 20.44
CA TRP A 526 3.05 -9.21 21.37
C TRP A 526 3.97 -10.16 22.13
N ASP A 527 5.01 -10.71 21.50
CA ASP A 527 6.03 -11.53 22.16
C ASP A 527 6.82 -10.73 23.20
N GLU A 528 7.21 -9.50 22.86
CA GLU A 528 7.87 -8.57 23.78
C GLU A 528 6.96 -8.23 24.97
N PHE A 529 5.72 -7.82 24.68
CA PHE A 529 4.71 -7.54 25.71
C PHE A 529 4.47 -8.75 26.63
N SER A 530 4.28 -9.94 26.07
CA SER A 530 4.03 -11.16 26.82
C SER A 530 5.21 -11.54 27.72
N THR A 531 6.44 -11.32 27.23
CA THR A 531 7.66 -11.55 28.00
C THR A 531 7.74 -10.61 29.21
N ILE A 532 7.49 -9.31 29.02
CA ILE A 532 7.47 -8.33 30.12
C ILE A 532 6.35 -8.68 31.11
N ARG A 533 5.14 -8.92 30.59
CA ARG A 533 3.95 -9.27 31.37
C ARG A 533 4.16 -10.49 32.27
N ALA A 534 4.85 -11.52 31.77
CA ALA A 534 5.14 -12.73 32.54
C ALA A 534 6.06 -12.50 33.75
N THR A 535 6.77 -11.38 33.79
CA THR A 535 7.66 -11.00 34.91
C THR A 535 7.01 -10.11 35.95
N LEU A 536 5.80 -9.59 35.68
CA LEU A 536 5.09 -8.70 36.59
C LEU A 536 4.72 -9.41 37.91
N GLY A 537 4.97 -8.72 39.02
CA GLY A 537 4.58 -9.15 40.35
C GLY A 537 3.09 -8.91 40.67
N GLN A 538 2.67 -9.34 41.86
CA GLN A 538 1.33 -9.05 42.39
C GLN A 538 1.19 -7.64 43.00
N ASP A 539 2.32 -6.96 43.21
CA ASP A 539 2.40 -5.66 43.88
C ASP A 539 3.03 -4.60 42.97
N GLU A 540 2.82 -4.70 41.64
CA GLU A 540 3.28 -3.67 40.71
C GLU A 540 2.54 -2.35 40.92
N ARG A 541 3.11 -1.28 40.35
CA ARG A 541 2.54 0.06 40.43
C ARG A 541 1.25 0.16 39.63
N SER A 542 0.38 1.10 40.00
CA SER A 542 -0.86 1.38 39.26
C SER A 542 -0.58 1.76 37.80
N GLU A 543 0.49 2.50 37.57
CA GLU A 543 0.92 2.96 36.25
C GLU A 543 1.30 1.78 35.35
N THR A 544 1.97 0.77 35.89
CA THR A 544 2.31 -0.48 35.20
C THR A 544 1.06 -1.21 34.72
N TYR A 545 0.05 -1.35 35.58
CA TYR A 545 -1.23 -1.97 35.17
C TYR A 545 -2.04 -1.12 34.19
N VAL A 546 -1.92 0.22 34.26
CA VAL A 546 -2.52 1.11 33.26
C VAL A 546 -1.85 0.92 31.90
N ALA A 547 -0.53 0.82 31.85
CA ALA A 547 0.20 0.52 30.62
C ALA A 547 -0.18 -0.86 30.07
N GLU A 548 -0.23 -1.89 30.91
CA GLU A 548 -0.67 -3.25 30.50
C GLU A 548 -2.06 -3.22 29.84
N GLN A 549 -3.04 -2.57 30.48
CA GLN A 549 -4.40 -2.50 29.94
C GLN A 549 -4.42 -1.70 28.63
N LYS A 550 -3.68 -0.59 28.55
CA LYS A 550 -3.66 0.24 27.35
C LYS A 550 -3.07 -0.51 26.15
N ILE A 551 -2.03 -1.33 26.36
CA ILE A 551 -1.46 -2.19 25.32
C ILE A 551 -2.49 -3.21 24.82
N LEU A 552 -3.23 -3.86 25.73
CA LEU A 552 -4.28 -4.81 25.35
C LEU A 552 -5.40 -4.16 24.54
N ASP A 553 -5.84 -2.96 24.93
CA ASP A 553 -6.84 -2.19 24.20
C ASP A 553 -6.32 -1.82 22.80
N ILE A 554 -5.06 -1.36 22.69
CA ILE A 554 -4.43 -1.01 21.40
C ILE A 554 -4.32 -2.23 20.48
N PHE A 555 -3.96 -3.41 21.00
CA PHE A 555 -3.93 -4.62 20.16
C PHE A 555 -5.31 -5.02 19.66
N GLN A 556 -6.37 -4.79 20.44
CA GLN A 556 -7.74 -4.99 19.96
C GLN A 556 -8.10 -3.99 18.87
N ASP A 557 -7.82 -2.70 19.07
CA ASP A 557 -8.06 -1.64 18.08
C ASP A 557 -7.30 -1.95 16.76
N ALA A 558 -6.05 -2.42 16.86
CA ALA A 558 -5.25 -2.81 15.69
C ALA A 558 -5.86 -4.01 14.94
N ASN A 559 -6.43 -4.98 15.64
CA ASN A 559 -7.12 -6.11 15.01
C ASN A 559 -8.39 -5.64 14.28
N ASP A 560 -9.17 -4.76 14.88
CA ASP A 560 -10.38 -4.21 14.27
C ASP A 560 -10.01 -3.45 12.97
N LEU A 561 -8.95 -2.65 12.99
CA LEU A 561 -8.43 -1.93 11.80
C LEU A 561 -7.88 -2.86 10.73
N TYR A 562 -7.21 -3.95 11.13
CA TYR A 562 -6.76 -4.99 10.20
C TYR A 562 -7.97 -5.65 9.51
N ASP A 563 -9.01 -5.97 10.27
CA ASP A 563 -10.23 -6.60 9.76
C ASP A 563 -11.08 -5.66 8.87
N GLU A 564 -10.76 -4.36 8.86
CA GLU A 564 -11.28 -3.34 7.94
C GLU A 564 -10.33 -3.04 6.75
N MET A 565 -9.17 -3.71 6.70
CA MET A 565 -8.09 -3.48 5.72
C MET A 565 -7.55 -2.04 5.73
N ASP A 566 -7.66 -1.33 6.87
CA ASP A 566 -7.03 -0.03 7.08
C ASP A 566 -5.58 -0.21 7.55
N TRP A 567 -4.73 -0.57 6.59
CA TRP A 567 -3.35 -0.96 6.86
C TRP A 567 -2.51 0.18 7.48
N VAL A 568 -2.78 1.43 7.10
CA VAL A 568 -2.03 2.60 7.61
C VAL A 568 -2.41 2.91 9.05
N GLU A 569 -3.69 2.92 9.38
CA GLU A 569 -4.09 3.18 10.75
C GLU A 569 -3.77 1.98 11.67
N CYS A 570 -3.85 0.74 11.15
CA CYS A 570 -3.38 -0.44 11.85
C CYS A 570 -1.88 -0.34 12.18
N PHE A 571 -1.04 0.07 11.22
CA PHE A 571 0.38 0.34 11.45
C PHE A 571 0.60 1.38 12.56
N ASN A 572 -0.07 2.53 12.47
CA ASN A 572 0.06 3.60 13.46
C ASN A 572 -0.35 3.12 14.86
N THR A 573 -1.42 2.35 14.94
CA THR A 573 -1.94 1.77 16.19
C THR A 573 -0.96 0.75 16.79
N LEU A 574 -0.36 -0.11 15.97
CA LEU A 574 0.70 -1.02 16.43
C LEU A 574 1.97 -0.25 16.85
N HIS A 575 2.29 0.86 16.18
CA HIS A 575 3.41 1.71 16.59
C HIS A 575 3.16 2.35 17.97
N ASP A 576 1.93 2.79 18.25
CA ASP A 576 1.54 3.24 19.59
C ASP A 576 1.69 2.11 20.63
N ALA A 577 1.37 0.85 20.26
CA ALA A 577 1.58 -0.29 21.13
C ALA A 577 3.05 -0.43 21.54
N GLN A 578 3.98 -0.24 20.59
CA GLN A 578 5.42 -0.25 20.84
C GLN A 578 5.81 0.78 21.91
N GLU A 579 5.36 2.03 21.79
CA GLU A 579 5.66 3.05 22.79
C GLU A 579 5.09 2.70 24.18
N TRP A 580 3.90 2.11 24.23
CA TRP A 580 3.29 1.68 25.50
C TRP A 580 3.98 0.47 26.11
N ILE A 581 4.51 -0.44 25.30
CA ILE A 581 5.36 -1.55 25.74
C ILE A 581 6.65 -1.01 26.37
N ASP A 582 7.27 0.01 25.78
CA ASP A 582 8.42 0.70 26.37
C ASP A 582 8.05 1.32 27.73
N ARG A 583 6.91 2.02 27.82
CA ARG A 583 6.41 2.58 29.09
C ARG A 583 6.18 1.49 30.14
N LEU A 584 5.58 0.37 29.75
CA LEU A 584 5.37 -0.77 30.64
C LEU A 584 6.72 -1.27 31.17
N SER A 585 7.68 -1.53 30.28
CA SER A 585 9.03 -2.00 30.61
C SER A 585 9.69 -1.06 31.62
N TRP A 586 9.74 0.24 31.32
CA TRP A 586 10.35 1.23 32.20
C TRP A 586 9.63 1.39 33.54
N SER A 587 8.29 1.31 33.57
CA SER A 587 7.52 1.43 34.81
C SER A 587 7.85 0.33 35.84
N THR A 588 8.33 -0.84 35.38
CA THR A 588 8.78 -1.94 36.26
C THR A 588 10.19 -1.72 36.81
N LEU A 589 10.99 -0.87 36.16
CA LEU A 589 12.41 -0.65 36.48
C LEU A 589 12.64 0.67 37.23
N ASP A 590 11.83 1.69 36.95
CA ASP A 590 12.02 3.05 37.44
C ASP A 590 10.80 3.59 38.19
N ASP A 591 10.97 3.80 39.50
CA ASP A 591 9.97 4.38 40.40
C ASP A 591 10.29 5.81 40.85
N THR A 592 11.32 6.43 40.25
CA THR A 592 11.82 7.72 40.68
C THR A 592 11.41 8.82 39.69
N PRO A 593 10.64 9.85 40.12
CA PRO A 593 10.31 10.96 39.25
C PRO A 593 11.51 11.70 38.67
N PRO A 594 11.39 12.24 37.44
CA PRO A 594 12.45 13.05 36.85
C PRO A 594 12.70 14.29 37.71
N THR A 595 13.93 14.82 37.67
CA THR A 595 14.28 16.01 38.45
C THR A 595 14.24 17.27 37.60
N ILE A 596 13.33 18.19 37.92
CA ILE A 596 13.33 19.56 37.38
C ILE A 596 14.36 20.38 38.19
N SER A 597 15.60 20.34 37.73
CA SER A 597 16.76 20.96 38.41
C SER A 597 16.72 22.49 38.39
N ALA A 598 16.21 23.06 37.31
CA ALA A 598 15.97 24.49 37.14
C ALA A 598 14.83 24.70 36.15
N TRP A 599 14.07 25.77 36.32
CA TRP A 599 13.16 26.28 35.31
C TRP A 599 12.95 27.78 35.52
N GLY A 600 12.44 28.46 34.50
CA GLY A 600 12.08 29.86 34.61
C GLY A 600 11.44 30.41 33.34
N VAL A 601 11.15 31.70 33.36
CA VAL A 601 10.54 32.42 32.24
C VAL A 601 11.45 33.52 31.71
N THR A 602 11.46 33.71 30.40
CA THR A 602 12.23 34.78 29.73
C THR A 602 11.34 35.58 28.79
N PRO A 603 11.33 36.93 28.85
CA PRO A 603 12.05 37.79 29.80
C PRO A 603 11.40 37.90 31.19
N ASN A 604 10.09 37.68 31.30
CA ASN A 604 9.26 37.56 32.52
C ASN A 604 7.87 37.07 32.07
N ILE A 605 7.01 36.60 32.99
CA ILE A 605 5.59 36.35 32.67
C ILE A 605 4.97 37.67 32.18
N THR A 606 4.32 37.68 31.01
CA THR A 606 3.62 38.87 30.48
C THR A 606 2.39 38.48 29.65
N THR A 607 1.48 39.42 29.40
CA THR A 607 0.37 39.22 28.45
C THR A 607 0.80 39.30 26.98
N THR A 608 1.99 39.80 26.67
CA THR A 608 2.47 39.94 25.29
C THR A 608 3.14 38.67 24.76
N GLY A 609 3.21 37.62 25.57
CA GLY A 609 3.93 36.38 25.29
C GLY A 609 5.29 36.35 26.00
N PHE A 610 5.76 35.14 26.26
CA PHE A 610 7.01 34.85 26.97
C PHE A 610 7.46 33.43 26.66
N GLU A 611 8.69 33.08 27.01
CA GLU A 611 9.24 31.74 26.86
C GLU A 611 9.39 31.08 28.23
N VAL A 612 9.07 29.79 28.32
CA VAL A 612 9.35 28.92 29.47
C VAL A 612 10.55 28.06 29.13
N ILE A 613 11.54 28.00 30.02
CA ILE A 613 12.76 27.22 29.86
C ILE A 613 12.90 26.30 31.08
N ALA A 614 13.18 25.01 30.88
CA ALA A 614 13.35 24.03 31.94
C ALA A 614 14.55 23.11 31.71
N GLN A 615 15.31 22.82 32.77
CA GLN A 615 16.37 21.82 32.82
C GLN A 615 15.85 20.62 33.58
N VAL A 616 15.46 19.59 32.84
CA VAL A 616 14.92 18.34 33.36
C VAL A 616 15.92 17.24 33.09
N VAL A 617 16.23 16.46 34.12
CA VAL A 617 17.11 15.30 34.04
C VAL A 617 16.42 14.08 34.61
N ASP A 618 16.70 12.93 34.04
CA ASP A 618 16.35 11.64 34.60
C ASP A 618 17.56 10.71 34.50
N ASP A 619 17.77 9.90 35.53
CA ASP A 619 18.98 9.08 35.70
C ASP A 619 18.79 7.64 35.20
N LEU A 620 17.57 7.20 34.85
CA LEU A 620 17.27 5.82 34.51
C LEU A 620 16.39 5.65 33.24
N ALA A 621 15.09 5.96 33.29
CA ALA A 621 14.17 5.78 32.17
C ALA A 621 14.31 6.85 31.06
N GLY A 622 14.92 7.99 31.38
CA GLY A 622 14.99 9.15 30.50
C GLY A 622 13.69 9.95 30.45
N ILE A 623 13.74 11.14 29.85
CA ILE A 623 12.58 12.06 29.79
C ILE A 623 11.68 11.71 28.60
N GLU A 624 10.42 11.41 28.87
CA GLU A 624 9.39 11.20 27.86
C GLU A 624 8.92 12.55 27.32
N ASN A 625 8.45 13.43 28.19
CA ASN A 625 7.98 14.75 27.80
C ASN A 625 8.16 15.82 28.88
N VAL A 626 8.23 17.08 28.44
CA VAL A 626 8.20 18.26 29.31
C VAL A 626 7.17 19.22 28.76
N THR A 627 6.23 19.63 29.60
CA THR A 627 5.13 20.53 29.20
C THR A 627 5.06 21.70 30.15
N ALA A 628 5.04 22.91 29.59
CA ALA A 628 4.72 24.12 30.34
C ALA A 628 3.20 24.29 30.40
N TYR A 629 2.65 24.50 31.59
CA TYR A 629 1.23 24.78 31.77
C TYR A 629 1.04 26.25 32.10
N VAL A 630 0.02 26.87 31.49
CA VAL A 630 -0.36 28.25 31.76
C VAL A 630 -1.84 28.29 32.14
N GLN A 631 -2.14 28.83 33.32
CA GLN A 631 -3.49 29.04 33.79
C GLN A 631 -3.77 30.53 33.92
N VAL A 632 -4.85 30.98 33.27
CA VAL A 632 -5.26 32.40 33.27
C VAL A 632 -6.50 32.57 34.12
N ASP A 633 -6.44 33.49 35.10
CA ASP A 633 -7.56 33.87 35.97
C ASP A 633 -8.26 32.71 36.69
N GLY A 634 -7.53 31.62 36.94
CA GLY A 634 -8.05 30.39 37.57
C GLY A 634 -8.97 29.56 36.67
N GLY A 635 -8.92 29.77 35.35
CA GLY A 635 -9.58 28.93 34.34
C GLY A 635 -8.87 27.59 34.13
N ASP A 636 -9.08 26.97 32.97
CA ASP A 636 -8.41 25.71 32.64
C ASP A 636 -6.90 25.92 32.41
N ALA A 637 -6.10 24.93 32.80
CA ALA A 637 -4.67 24.93 32.52
C ALA A 637 -4.43 24.57 31.05
N ILE A 638 -3.74 25.45 30.32
CA ILE A 638 -3.42 25.27 28.91
C ILE A 638 -2.01 24.67 28.79
N PRO A 639 -1.85 23.48 28.17
CA PRO A 639 -0.54 22.87 27.97
C PRO A 639 0.19 23.45 26.76
N TYR A 640 1.50 23.63 26.89
CA TYR A 640 2.44 24.02 25.85
C TYR A 640 3.62 23.05 25.86
N PRO A 641 3.67 22.09 24.91
CA PRO A 641 4.77 21.14 24.81
C PRO A 641 6.11 21.86 24.62
N CYS A 642 7.12 21.42 25.37
CA CYS A 642 8.45 21.97 25.23
C CYS A 642 9.25 21.25 24.13
N THR A 643 10.09 21.98 23.40
CA THR A 643 11.09 21.42 22.49
C THR A 643 12.46 21.37 23.16
N TYR A 644 13.16 20.25 23.05
CA TYR A 644 14.50 20.09 23.61
C TYR A 644 15.57 20.72 22.71
N TYR A 645 16.36 21.64 23.26
CA TYR A 645 17.43 22.34 22.57
C TYR A 645 18.55 22.73 23.55
N ASN A 646 19.81 22.47 23.19
CA ASN A 646 20.99 22.82 24.01
C ASN A 646 20.90 22.42 25.49
N SER A 647 20.40 21.20 25.78
CA SER A 647 20.22 20.69 27.15
C SER A 647 19.13 21.38 27.97
N GLU A 648 18.22 22.11 27.31
CA GLU A 648 17.09 22.79 27.93
C GLU A 648 15.79 22.48 27.15
N TRP A 649 14.66 22.53 27.84
CA TRP A 649 13.32 22.35 27.29
C TRP A 649 12.63 23.70 27.18
N HIS A 650 12.19 24.07 25.98
CA HIS A 650 11.67 25.40 25.67
C HIS A 650 10.22 25.36 25.21
N ALA A 651 9.36 26.20 25.78
CA ALA A 651 8.00 26.42 25.28
C ALA A 651 7.73 27.91 25.06
N SER A 652 7.25 28.27 23.87
CA SER A 652 6.85 29.64 23.54
C SER A 652 5.37 29.87 23.87
N ILE A 653 5.10 30.75 24.83
CA ILE A 653 3.75 31.12 25.24
C ILE A 653 3.31 32.35 24.42
N PRO A 654 2.20 32.24 23.66
CA PRO A 654 1.70 33.35 22.86
C PRO A 654 1.12 34.48 23.73
N SER A 655 0.76 35.60 23.09
CA SER A 655 0.08 36.69 23.79
C SER A 655 -1.26 36.23 24.37
N LEU A 656 -1.51 36.59 25.63
CA LEU A 656 -2.73 36.27 26.36
C LEU A 656 -3.65 37.50 26.40
N THR A 657 -4.91 37.32 26.00
CA THR A 657 -5.88 38.42 26.01
C THR A 657 -6.56 38.52 27.37
N ALA A 658 -6.56 39.72 27.95
CA ALA A 658 -7.31 40.07 29.17
C ALA A 658 -7.03 39.17 30.40
N ALA A 659 -5.75 38.99 30.77
CA ALA A 659 -5.35 38.24 31.98
C ALA A 659 -5.11 39.17 33.18
N TYR A 660 -5.68 38.84 34.34
CA TYR A 660 -5.41 39.50 35.62
C TYR A 660 -4.45 38.70 36.50
N ASN A 661 -4.47 37.39 36.39
CA ASN A 661 -3.55 36.45 37.02
C ASN A 661 -3.10 35.43 35.98
N ILE A 662 -1.80 35.28 35.80
CA ILE A 662 -1.20 34.25 34.96
C ILE A 662 -0.36 33.37 35.89
N GLU A 663 -0.67 32.08 35.95
CA GLU A 663 0.08 31.09 36.69
C GLU A 663 0.76 30.13 35.70
N VAL A 664 2.04 29.87 35.93
CA VAL A 664 2.89 29.06 35.05
C VAL A 664 3.64 28.03 35.88
N TRP A 665 3.70 26.80 35.39
CA TRP A 665 4.54 25.74 35.96
C TRP A 665 4.96 24.76 34.87
N VAL A 666 5.92 23.91 35.18
CA VAL A 666 6.43 22.86 34.29
C VAL A 666 6.09 21.51 34.89
N VAL A 667 5.61 20.61 34.04
CA VAL A 667 5.42 19.20 34.36
C VAL A 667 6.35 18.40 33.47
N ALA A 668 7.06 17.45 34.06
CA ALA A 668 7.90 16.51 33.35
C ALA A 668 7.45 15.07 33.64
N TRP A 669 7.46 14.24 32.60
CA TRP A 669 7.25 12.81 32.67
C TRP A 669 8.49 12.08 32.19
N ASP A 670 8.85 10.99 32.85
CA ASP A 670 9.82 10.01 32.34
C ASP A 670 9.11 8.85 31.65
N TRP A 671 9.88 7.99 30.98
CA TRP A 671 9.33 6.78 30.36
C TRP A 671 8.82 5.74 31.36
N GLY A 672 9.23 5.82 32.63
CA GLY A 672 8.69 5.04 33.75
C GLY A 672 7.33 5.51 34.26
N MET A 673 6.71 6.47 33.55
CA MET A 673 5.43 7.10 33.89
C MET A 673 5.45 7.82 35.25
N ASN A 674 6.63 8.23 35.73
CA ASN A 674 6.75 9.06 36.91
C ASN A 674 6.61 10.54 36.53
N ARG A 675 6.01 11.31 37.44
CA ARG A 675 5.68 12.71 37.22
C ARG A 675 6.41 13.62 38.19
N ALA A 676 7.06 14.64 37.66
CA ALA A 676 7.57 15.76 38.44
C ALA A 676 6.88 17.06 38.05
N GLU A 677 6.69 17.92 39.04
CA GLU A 677 6.06 19.23 38.87
C GLU A 677 6.95 20.29 39.52
N SER A 678 7.14 21.40 38.81
CA SER A 678 7.84 22.54 39.35
C SER A 678 6.99 23.29 40.36
N ILE A 679 7.59 24.23 41.09
CA ILE A 679 6.80 25.25 41.78
C ILE A 679 5.97 26.05 40.75
N HIS A 680 4.86 26.64 41.20
CA HIS A 680 4.06 27.54 40.39
C HIS A 680 4.57 28.98 40.52
N GLU A 681 4.75 29.68 39.41
CA GLU A 681 4.99 31.13 39.38
C GLU A 681 3.74 31.86 38.90
N SER A 682 3.27 32.81 39.70
CA SER A 682 2.11 33.63 39.34
C SER A 682 2.48 35.09 39.16
N LEU A 683 1.92 35.73 38.13
CA LEU A 683 1.92 37.17 37.96
C LEU A 683 0.50 37.72 38.05
N ILE A 684 0.28 38.58 39.04
CA ILE A 684 -0.92 39.41 39.13
C ILE A 684 -0.67 40.71 38.37
N ILE A 685 -1.40 40.90 37.28
CA ILE A 685 -1.34 42.12 36.46
C ILE A 685 -2.30 43.12 37.08
N ALA A 686 -1.75 44.22 37.61
CA ALA A 686 -2.54 45.28 38.20
C ALA A 686 -3.45 45.92 37.14
N ASP A 687 -4.77 45.78 37.32
CA ASP A 687 -5.77 46.46 36.50
C ASP A 687 -5.76 47.98 36.78
N TYR A 688 -4.94 48.72 36.04
CA TYR A 688 -4.96 50.18 36.06
C TYR A 688 -6.19 50.77 35.37
N THR A 689 -6.95 49.97 34.60
CA THR A 689 -8.19 50.40 33.96
C THR A 689 -9.25 50.74 35.00
N LEU A 690 -9.34 49.99 36.11
CA LEU A 690 -10.22 50.33 37.24
C LEU A 690 -9.85 51.67 37.87
N TYR A 691 -8.56 51.96 38.06
CA TYR A 691 -8.09 53.24 38.57
C TYR A 691 -8.36 54.40 37.59
N ILE A 692 -8.19 54.18 36.29
CA ILE A 692 -8.54 55.17 35.26
C ILE A 692 -10.05 55.43 35.25
N TYR A 693 -10.89 54.39 35.32
CA TYR A 693 -12.35 54.55 35.41
C TYR A 693 -12.79 55.26 36.69
N ILE A 694 -12.22 54.93 37.85
CA ILE A 694 -12.48 55.64 39.11
C ILE A 694 -12.05 57.12 39.02
N THR A 695 -10.93 57.41 38.35
CA THR A 695 -10.43 58.78 38.16
C THR A 695 -11.30 59.56 37.18
N ILE A 696 -11.77 58.93 36.10
CA ILE A 696 -12.70 59.54 35.13
C ILE A 696 -14.06 59.77 35.78
N ILE A 697 -14.63 58.80 36.49
CA ILE A 697 -15.92 58.93 37.19
C ILE A 697 -15.82 59.98 38.30
N GLY A 698 -14.74 59.98 39.08
CA GLY A 698 -14.46 61.00 40.09
C GLY A 698 -14.32 62.40 39.48
N GLY A 699 -13.62 62.52 38.34
CA GLY A 699 -13.48 63.76 37.59
C GLY A 699 -14.81 64.28 37.04
N VAL A 700 -15.64 63.40 36.44
CA VAL A 700 -16.97 63.74 35.93
C VAL A 700 -17.90 64.14 37.07
N ALA A 701 -17.90 63.43 38.20
CA ALA A 701 -18.70 63.78 39.38
C ALA A 701 -18.32 65.17 39.93
N LEU A 702 -17.01 65.49 39.97
CA LEU A 702 -16.53 66.81 40.38
C LEU A 702 -17.01 67.92 39.42
N VAL A 703 -16.92 67.68 38.10
CA VAL A 703 -17.41 68.62 37.08
C VAL A 703 -18.92 68.82 37.21
N VAL A 704 -19.69 67.75 37.40
CA VAL A 704 -21.15 67.83 37.61
C VAL A 704 -21.49 68.60 38.88
N ILE A 705 -20.77 68.39 39.99
CA ILE A 705 -20.92 69.16 41.23
C ILE A 705 -20.61 70.64 41.00
N ILE A 706 -19.52 70.96 40.28
CA ILE A 706 -19.15 72.34 39.95
C ILE A 706 -20.21 73.00 39.05
N VAL A 707 -20.72 72.29 38.04
CA VAL A 707 -21.79 72.78 37.15
C VAL A 707 -23.08 73.01 37.94
N ILE A 708 -23.48 72.08 38.81
CA ILE A 708 -24.66 72.24 39.70
C ILE A 708 -24.48 73.44 40.64
N LEU A 709 -23.28 73.62 41.22
CA LEU A 709 -22.98 74.75 42.11
C LEU A 709 -22.96 76.10 41.36
N VAL A 710 -22.45 76.15 40.13
CA VAL A 710 -22.45 77.35 39.27
C VAL A 710 -23.87 77.70 38.81
N ILE A 711 -24.68 76.70 38.46
CA ILE A 711 -26.10 76.91 38.10
C ILE A 711 -26.90 77.39 39.33
N ARG A 712 -26.67 76.82 40.52
CA ARG A 712 -27.31 77.28 41.78
C ARG A 712 -26.92 78.69 42.21
N LYS A 713 -25.77 79.20 41.78
CA LYS A 713 -25.32 80.57 42.11
C LYS A 713 -25.82 81.62 41.10
N ARG A 714 -26.49 81.20 40.02
CA ARG A 714 -27.08 82.06 38.98
C ARG A 714 -28.60 81.87 38.81
N GLY A 715 -29.25 81.12 39.71
CA GLY A 715 -30.70 80.95 39.80
C GLY A 715 -31.27 81.63 41.03
#